data_AF-A0A1S9DRE1-F1
#
_entry.id   AF-A0A1S9DRE1-F1
#
_cell.length_a   1.000
_cell.length_b   1.000
_cell.length_c   1.000
_cell.angle_alpha   90.00
_cell.angle_beta   90.00
_cell.angle_gamma   90.00
#
_symmetry.space_group_name_H-M   'P 1'
#
loop_
_entity.id
_entity.type
_entity.pdbx_description
1 polymer ?
#
loop_
_entity_poly.entity_id
_entity_poly.type
_entity_poly.pdbx_seq_one_letter_code
_entity_poly.pdbx_strand_id
1 'polypeptide(L)'
;MRFGKTLKNSIYSPWSGKYIDYHKLKVLLREHDVTGDGSDSDTQWTEQDEEAFVQELINVQVDKVNAFQVETSQQLRERTSACETKLRPLAPSDENEVPTIVDENERKTIASEVLQELDGITKEVSELEKYSRINFTGFLKAAKKHDRKRGARYRVKPLLQVRLSQLPFNSEDYSPLVRRLSVMYSFVREISSQGVVEPKDVEAPRFGQDSYSSLKFWVHSDNILEVKTYILRRLPVLIYNPGTSKELETLPDDPTITSLYFDTPQFDLYTQKVARAPEASSLRIRWTGNLKDKPAIFLEKKVVTDDDRSKEVKVQLKQKHVKEFLDGEYRFDKKLHRMTDMGNGESEQAESLKRDVDELQSFIKEHQVQPMLRANYTRTAFQIPGDDRIRISLDTNLALIREDSLDEERPCRDANEWHRTDIDNVGMEYPFSTVRTGEIARFPYGLLEIKLRGESAHKAEWVNDLMVSHLVKEAPRFSKFVHGVAQLFEDYVNSFPFWLGEMENDIRRDPETAFQQERERIAKRAEDDMAVGSFLGNRASPSVKPLVGSPISRLPDVESSTRPRPSPQAAPSSRPSALEGVSHEVPESSEQEDRPVTLSRLAALFPTFSFSRASRVQQASVALPPGVREPGTWIKDSGPVKVESKVWLANQRTFIKWLHVSILLSSLSLGLYNAAGKTNDIARALAIVYTCFAIFSAAWGWYMYEKRSRLIRQRSGRDLDNTFGPIVVCIGLAVALVLNFAFKYSSTLEKLRQEQPSHTDMPTLVNQGGHAL
;
A
#
# COMPACT_ATOMS: atom_id res chain seq x y z
N MET A 1 0.56 -23.49 3.88
CA MET A 1 0.73 -24.30 5.12
C MET A 1 -0.26 -25.48 5.10
N ARG A 2 -0.09 -26.51 5.94
CA ARG A 2 -1.11 -27.57 6.14
C ARG A 2 -2.25 -27.00 7.01
N PHE A 3 -3.50 -27.02 6.51
CA PHE A 3 -4.65 -26.40 7.20
C PHE A 3 -4.86 -26.90 8.65
N GLY A 4 -4.61 -28.18 8.93
CA GLY A 4 -4.71 -28.73 10.28
C GLY A 4 -3.77 -28.10 11.33
N LYS A 5 -2.64 -27.48 10.92
CA LYS A 5 -1.84 -26.65 11.85
C LYS A 5 -2.51 -25.29 12.08
N THR A 6 -2.99 -24.64 11.02
CA THR A 6 -3.72 -23.37 11.12
C THR A 6 -4.92 -23.50 12.06
N LEU A 7 -5.75 -24.54 11.87
CA LEU A 7 -6.89 -24.81 12.75
C LEU A 7 -6.47 -25.02 14.22
N LYS A 8 -5.41 -25.80 14.49
CA LYS A 8 -4.91 -25.98 15.87
C LYS A 8 -4.42 -24.68 16.51
N ASN A 9 -3.77 -23.81 15.73
CA ASN A 9 -3.31 -22.50 16.21
C ASN A 9 -4.46 -21.49 16.41
N SER A 10 -5.62 -21.66 15.75
CA SER A 10 -6.76 -20.74 15.79
C SER A 10 -7.97 -21.27 16.59
N ILE A 11 -7.76 -22.26 17.45
CA ILE A 11 -8.80 -22.76 18.37
C ILE A 11 -8.82 -21.88 19.62
N TYR A 12 -9.95 -21.23 19.87
CA TYR A 12 -10.24 -20.62 21.17
C TYR A 12 -10.49 -21.74 22.18
N SER A 13 -9.61 -21.89 23.18
CA SER A 13 -9.57 -23.07 24.07
C SER A 13 -10.91 -23.44 24.71
N PRO A 14 -11.73 -22.49 25.23
CA PRO A 14 -13.05 -22.80 25.80
C PRO A 14 -14.03 -23.46 24.83
N TRP A 15 -13.88 -23.27 23.52
CA TRP A 15 -14.77 -23.81 22.48
C TRP A 15 -14.12 -24.94 21.67
N SER A 16 -12.95 -25.42 22.08
CA SER A 16 -12.14 -26.43 21.38
C SER A 16 -12.93 -27.64 20.85
N GLY A 17 -13.81 -28.23 21.66
CA GLY A 17 -14.66 -29.37 21.24
C GLY A 17 -15.79 -29.05 20.25
N LYS A 18 -16.15 -27.76 20.08
CA LYS A 18 -17.22 -27.31 19.18
C LYS A 18 -16.73 -27.07 17.74
N TYR A 19 -15.42 -26.94 17.48
CA TYR A 19 -14.86 -26.78 16.12
C TYR A 19 -15.02 -28.05 15.25
N ILE A 20 -14.90 -27.88 13.93
CA ILE A 20 -14.87 -28.97 12.94
C ILE A 20 -13.78 -30.02 13.27
N ASP A 21 -14.15 -31.29 13.34
CA ASP A 21 -13.17 -32.38 13.46
C ASP A 21 -12.53 -32.70 12.10
N TYR A 22 -11.59 -31.83 11.72
CA TYR A 22 -10.79 -32.00 10.51
C TYR A 22 -9.86 -33.23 10.59
N HIS A 23 -9.64 -33.81 11.77
CA HIS A 23 -8.85 -35.04 11.92
C HIS A 23 -9.68 -36.27 11.56
N LYS A 24 -10.89 -36.43 12.13
CA LYS A 24 -11.83 -37.50 11.77
C LYS A 24 -12.16 -37.47 10.27
N LEU A 25 -12.38 -36.29 9.69
CA LEU A 25 -12.54 -36.12 8.23
C LEU A 25 -11.29 -36.52 7.42
N LYS A 26 -10.07 -36.35 7.95
CA LYS A 26 -8.81 -36.82 7.34
C LYS A 26 -8.70 -38.36 7.40
N VAL A 27 -9.13 -38.97 8.51
CA VAL A 27 -9.14 -40.42 8.71
C VAL A 27 -10.16 -41.11 7.80
N LEU A 28 -11.38 -40.56 7.65
CA LEU A 28 -12.37 -41.06 6.70
C LEU A 28 -11.89 -41.00 5.24
N LEU A 29 -11.10 -39.99 4.87
CA LEU A 29 -10.41 -39.89 3.57
C LEU A 29 -9.19 -40.84 3.44
N ARG A 30 -9.05 -41.83 4.34
CA ARG A 30 -7.96 -42.82 4.47
C ARG A 30 -6.56 -42.20 4.38
N GLU A 31 -6.39 -40.98 4.88
CA GLU A 31 -5.12 -40.27 4.86
C GLU A 31 -4.36 -40.51 6.17
N HIS A 32 -3.64 -41.63 6.24
CA HIS A 32 -2.65 -41.88 7.30
C HIS A 32 -1.65 -40.71 7.41
N ASP A 33 -1.06 -40.53 8.59
CA ASP A 33 0.07 -39.61 8.73
C ASP A 33 1.36 -40.21 8.16
N VAL A 34 2.25 -39.31 7.73
CA VAL A 34 3.28 -39.57 6.72
C VAL A 34 4.53 -40.21 7.34
N THR A 35 4.33 -41.33 8.04
CA THR A 35 5.35 -42.05 8.82
C THR A 35 5.20 -43.58 8.74
N GLY A 36 4.36 -44.08 7.83
CA GLY A 36 4.31 -45.51 7.44
C GLY A 36 4.73 -45.66 5.97
N ASP A 37 5.28 -46.83 5.63
CA ASP A 37 5.86 -47.09 4.31
C ASP A 37 4.86 -46.99 3.15
N GLY A 38 5.39 -46.65 1.97
CA GLY A 38 4.63 -46.33 0.76
C GLY A 38 3.99 -47.52 0.03
N SER A 39 3.34 -48.43 0.75
CA SER A 39 2.37 -49.34 0.16
C SER A 39 1.01 -48.65 0.04
N ASP A 40 0.70 -48.11 -1.14
CA ASP A 40 -0.67 -47.72 -1.49
C ASP A 40 -1.56 -48.97 -1.45
N SER A 41 -2.24 -49.18 -0.32
CA SER A 41 -3.29 -50.19 -0.17
C SER A 41 -4.54 -49.71 -0.89
N ASP A 42 -4.52 -49.87 -2.23
CA ASP A 42 -5.46 -49.33 -3.22
C ASP A 42 -6.85 -50.01 -3.14
N THR A 43 -7.45 -49.87 -1.96
CA THR A 43 -8.78 -50.30 -1.59
C THR A 43 -9.77 -49.38 -2.27
N GLN A 44 -10.47 -49.93 -3.26
CA GLN A 44 -11.45 -49.24 -4.10
C GLN A 44 -12.42 -48.43 -3.22
N TRP A 45 -12.60 -47.14 -3.55
CA TRP A 45 -13.49 -46.25 -2.81
C TRP A 45 -14.95 -46.66 -3.06
N THR A 46 -15.64 -47.05 -1.99
CA THR A 46 -17.00 -47.59 -2.07
C THR A 46 -18.05 -46.49 -1.91
N GLU A 47 -19.30 -46.80 -2.28
CA GLU A 47 -20.43 -45.90 -2.04
C GLU A 47 -20.71 -45.72 -0.54
N GLN A 48 -20.38 -46.71 0.31
CA GLN A 48 -20.44 -46.61 1.77
C GLN A 48 -19.37 -45.67 2.33
N ASP A 49 -18.18 -45.58 1.71
CA ASP A 49 -17.15 -44.61 2.10
C ASP A 49 -17.56 -43.18 1.74
N GLU A 50 -18.16 -42.99 0.55
CA GLU A 50 -18.72 -41.71 0.11
C GLU A 50 -19.87 -41.27 1.04
N GLU A 51 -20.82 -42.16 1.33
CA GLU A 51 -21.94 -41.90 2.25
C GLU A 51 -21.44 -41.55 3.66
N ALA A 52 -20.51 -42.33 4.23
CA ALA A 52 -19.95 -42.06 5.56
C ALA A 52 -19.20 -40.72 5.61
N PHE A 53 -18.45 -40.35 4.56
CA PHE A 53 -17.76 -39.07 4.49
C PHE A 53 -18.74 -37.89 4.34
N VAL A 54 -19.77 -38.02 3.49
CA VAL A 54 -20.79 -36.98 3.28
C VAL A 54 -21.66 -36.79 4.52
N GLN A 55 -22.09 -37.88 5.16
CA GLN A 55 -22.86 -37.87 6.40
C GLN A 55 -22.08 -37.18 7.52
N GLU A 56 -20.81 -37.54 7.73
CA GLU A 56 -19.97 -36.88 8.73
C GLU A 56 -19.74 -35.40 8.41
N LEU A 57 -19.43 -35.06 7.16
CA LEU A 57 -19.12 -33.68 6.77
C LEU A 57 -20.34 -32.76 6.90
N ILE A 58 -21.48 -33.18 6.34
CA ILE A 58 -22.65 -32.30 6.12
C ILE A 58 -23.68 -32.43 7.24
N ASN A 59 -23.96 -33.64 7.74
CA ASN A 59 -25.06 -33.87 8.68
C ASN A 59 -24.57 -34.02 10.15
N VAL A 60 -23.27 -34.23 10.38
CA VAL A 60 -22.66 -34.20 11.72
C VAL A 60 -21.89 -32.91 11.96
N GLN A 61 -20.84 -32.63 11.18
CA GLN A 61 -19.90 -31.56 11.51
C GLN A 61 -20.43 -30.16 11.17
N VAL A 62 -21.12 -29.95 10.05
CA VAL A 62 -21.77 -28.66 9.72
C VAL A 62 -22.88 -28.33 10.70
N ASP A 63 -23.82 -29.25 10.94
CA ASP A 63 -24.95 -28.99 11.83
C ASP A 63 -24.49 -28.78 13.29
N LYS A 64 -23.46 -29.50 13.78
CA LYS A 64 -22.82 -29.23 15.08
C LYS A 64 -22.25 -27.81 15.19
N VAL A 65 -21.55 -27.35 14.16
CA VAL A 65 -20.94 -25.99 14.14
C VAL A 65 -22.03 -24.92 14.08
N ASN A 66 -23.06 -25.11 13.24
CA ASN A 66 -24.17 -24.18 13.12
C ASN A 66 -24.99 -24.09 14.41
N ALA A 67 -25.32 -25.23 15.03
CA ALA A 67 -26.09 -25.24 16.28
C ALA A 67 -25.38 -24.46 17.40
N PHE A 68 -24.07 -24.65 17.57
CA PHE A 68 -23.30 -23.88 18.56
C PHE A 68 -23.16 -22.40 18.22
N GLN A 69 -23.03 -22.05 16.93
CA GLN A 69 -22.94 -20.65 16.50
C GLN A 69 -24.25 -19.90 16.76
N VAL A 70 -25.41 -20.52 16.48
CA VAL A 70 -26.73 -19.96 16.80
C VAL A 70 -26.96 -19.87 18.31
N GLU A 71 -26.65 -20.94 19.06
CA GLU A 71 -26.70 -20.99 20.54
C GLU A 71 -25.90 -19.82 21.15
N THR A 72 -24.66 -19.61 20.70
CA THR A 72 -23.77 -18.56 21.23
C THR A 72 -24.23 -17.16 20.78
N SER A 73 -24.70 -16.99 19.54
CA SER A 73 -25.24 -15.71 19.07
C SER A 73 -26.46 -15.28 19.88
N GLN A 74 -27.37 -16.21 20.20
CA GLN A 74 -28.51 -15.93 21.08
C GLN A 74 -28.05 -15.55 22.50
N GLN A 75 -27.16 -16.32 23.13
CA GLN A 75 -26.65 -16.03 24.47
C GLN A 75 -25.98 -14.64 24.58
N LEU A 76 -25.25 -14.22 23.54
CA LEU A 76 -24.63 -12.89 23.49
C LEU A 76 -25.66 -11.76 23.35
N ARG A 77 -26.74 -11.97 22.60
CA ARG A 77 -27.88 -11.02 22.52
C ARG A 77 -28.63 -10.93 23.85
N GLU A 78 -28.88 -12.05 24.52
CA GLU A 78 -29.54 -12.10 25.84
C GLU A 78 -28.71 -11.39 26.92
N ARG A 79 -27.39 -11.63 26.97
CA ARG A 79 -26.47 -10.89 27.86
C ARG A 79 -26.44 -9.40 27.55
N THR A 80 -26.51 -9.01 26.28
CA THR A 80 -26.57 -7.61 25.83
C THR A 80 -27.85 -6.93 26.35
N SER A 81 -29.03 -7.53 26.14
CA SER A 81 -30.30 -7.04 26.68
C SER A 81 -30.34 -7.00 28.22
N ALA A 82 -29.63 -7.91 28.90
CA ALA A 82 -29.48 -7.87 30.35
C ALA A 82 -28.60 -6.69 30.82
N CYS A 83 -27.54 -6.34 30.10
CA CYS A 83 -26.75 -5.14 30.34
C CYS A 83 -27.57 -3.86 30.12
N GLU A 84 -28.35 -3.79 29.03
CA GLU A 84 -29.28 -2.66 28.79
C GLU A 84 -30.30 -2.52 29.92
N THR A 85 -30.84 -3.64 30.42
CA THR A 85 -31.77 -3.68 31.55
C THR A 85 -31.12 -3.21 32.86
N LYS A 86 -29.84 -3.55 33.12
CA LYS A 86 -29.07 -3.01 34.26
C LYS A 86 -28.80 -1.50 34.15
N LEU A 87 -28.62 -0.98 32.93
CA LEU A 87 -28.29 0.43 32.70
C LEU A 87 -29.53 1.35 32.67
N ARG A 88 -30.70 0.82 32.29
CA ARG A 88 -31.94 1.60 32.17
C ARG A 88 -32.32 2.44 33.41
N PRO A 89 -32.17 1.98 34.67
CA PRO A 89 -32.46 2.79 35.86
C PRO A 89 -31.47 3.93 36.13
N LEU A 90 -30.34 3.97 35.41
CA LEU A 90 -29.31 5.01 35.53
C LEU A 90 -29.50 6.12 34.49
N ALA A 91 -30.35 5.93 33.49
CA ALA A 91 -30.60 6.89 32.43
C ALA A 91 -31.38 8.11 32.95
N PRO A 92 -31.17 9.32 32.39
CA PRO A 92 -32.02 10.46 32.69
C PRO A 92 -33.42 10.23 32.11
N SER A 93 -34.42 9.99 32.99
CA SER A 93 -35.82 9.81 32.60
C SER A 93 -36.45 11.11 32.06
N ASP A 94 -37.33 10.97 31.06
CA ASP A 94 -38.16 12.08 30.55
C ASP A 94 -39.19 12.54 31.61
N GLU A 95 -38.87 13.62 32.34
CA GLU A 95 -39.69 14.56 33.14
C GLU A 95 -40.82 14.07 34.10
N ASN A 96 -41.26 12.81 34.09
CA ASN A 96 -42.47 12.35 34.80
C ASN A 96 -42.31 11.12 35.71
N GLU A 97 -41.11 10.53 35.82
CA GLU A 97 -40.81 9.51 36.84
C GLU A 97 -39.95 10.10 37.96
N VAL A 98 -40.26 9.76 39.21
CA VAL A 98 -39.50 10.21 40.39
C VAL A 98 -38.07 9.68 40.28
N PRO A 99 -37.02 10.53 40.37
CA PRO A 99 -35.66 10.07 40.19
C PRO A 99 -35.27 9.09 41.30
N THR A 100 -35.03 7.83 40.93
CA THR A 100 -34.53 6.81 41.85
C THR A 100 -33.18 7.27 42.38
N ILE A 101 -33.10 7.54 43.70
CA ILE A 101 -31.89 8.03 44.36
C ILE A 101 -30.93 6.85 44.59
N VAL A 102 -30.37 6.35 43.50
CA VAL A 102 -29.19 5.47 43.46
C VAL A 102 -27.97 6.36 43.76
N ASP A 103 -27.20 6.01 44.79
CA ASP A 103 -26.05 6.81 45.24
C ASP A 103 -24.99 6.94 44.12
N GLU A 104 -24.24 8.05 44.09
CA GLU A 104 -23.27 8.30 43.03
C GLU A 104 -22.17 7.22 42.99
N ASN A 105 -21.87 6.57 44.13
CA ASN A 105 -20.97 5.42 44.18
C ASN A 105 -21.62 4.14 43.63
N GLU A 106 -22.90 3.89 43.93
CA GLU A 106 -23.67 2.76 43.36
C GLU A 106 -23.83 2.88 41.84
N ARG A 107 -24.06 4.10 41.33
CA ARG A 107 -24.07 4.36 39.87
C ARG A 107 -22.74 3.96 39.23
N LYS A 108 -21.62 4.25 39.90
CA LYS A 108 -20.26 3.93 39.42
C LYS A 108 -19.91 2.45 39.56
N THR A 109 -20.35 1.75 40.60
CA THR A 109 -20.14 0.30 40.72
C THR A 109 -20.95 -0.46 39.66
N ILE A 110 -22.23 -0.13 39.46
CA ILE A 110 -23.06 -0.74 38.41
C ILE A 110 -22.47 -0.46 37.03
N ALA A 111 -22.02 0.77 36.75
CA ALA A 111 -21.33 1.11 35.51
C ALA A 111 -20.04 0.29 35.31
N SER A 112 -19.25 0.09 36.37
CA SER A 112 -18.02 -0.72 36.34
C SER A 112 -18.29 -2.21 36.11
N GLU A 113 -19.31 -2.80 36.76
CA GLU A 113 -19.74 -4.18 36.49
C GLU A 113 -20.20 -4.38 35.05
N VAL A 114 -21.03 -3.46 34.54
CA VAL A 114 -21.52 -3.55 33.17
C VAL A 114 -20.38 -3.33 32.18
N LEU A 115 -19.40 -2.46 32.46
CA LEU A 115 -18.21 -2.31 31.63
C LEU A 115 -17.45 -3.65 31.47
N GLN A 116 -17.28 -4.40 32.56
CA GLN A 116 -16.59 -5.69 32.55
C GLN A 116 -17.36 -6.77 31.76
N GLU A 117 -18.69 -6.82 31.87
CA GLU A 117 -19.52 -7.72 31.04
C GLU A 117 -19.51 -7.30 29.57
N LEU A 118 -19.61 -6.00 29.25
CA LEU A 118 -19.49 -5.49 27.88
C LEU A 118 -18.14 -5.89 27.26
N ASP A 119 -17.05 -5.80 28.02
CA ASP A 119 -15.72 -6.23 27.59
C ASP A 119 -15.65 -7.72 27.29
N GLY A 120 -16.34 -8.54 28.10
CA GLY A 120 -16.52 -9.99 27.90
C GLY A 120 -17.31 -10.31 26.63
N ILE A 121 -18.53 -9.78 26.50
CA ILE A 121 -19.39 -9.93 25.31
C ILE A 121 -18.63 -9.48 24.05
N THR A 122 -17.95 -8.33 24.10
CA THR A 122 -17.15 -7.79 22.99
C THR A 122 -16.00 -8.71 22.58
N LYS A 123 -15.40 -9.44 23.53
CA LYS A 123 -14.38 -10.46 23.26
C LYS A 123 -15.00 -11.68 22.58
N GLU A 124 -16.10 -12.19 23.13
CA GLU A 124 -16.77 -13.40 22.62
C GLU A 124 -17.37 -13.19 21.23
N VAL A 125 -17.90 -12.00 20.92
CA VAL A 125 -18.34 -11.63 19.55
C VAL A 125 -17.19 -11.71 18.54
N SER A 126 -16.00 -11.21 18.90
CA SER A 126 -14.80 -11.30 18.05
C SER A 126 -14.36 -12.75 17.83
N GLU A 127 -14.32 -13.57 18.90
CA GLU A 127 -13.98 -14.99 18.77
C GLU A 127 -15.05 -15.79 18.00
N LEU A 128 -16.33 -15.42 18.07
CA LEU A 128 -17.42 -16.09 17.35
C LEU A 128 -17.32 -15.89 15.83
N GLU A 129 -16.94 -14.70 15.36
CA GLU A 129 -16.63 -14.46 13.95
C GLU A 129 -15.42 -15.30 13.48
N LYS A 130 -14.33 -15.32 14.28
CA LYS A 130 -13.14 -16.15 14.00
C LYS A 130 -13.51 -17.64 13.93
N TYR A 131 -14.33 -18.12 14.86
CA TYR A 131 -14.86 -19.49 14.90
C TYR A 131 -15.64 -19.80 13.60
N SER A 132 -16.60 -18.96 13.23
CA SER A 132 -17.41 -19.15 12.01
C SER A 132 -16.52 -19.19 10.75
N ARG A 133 -15.58 -18.23 10.61
CA ARG A 133 -14.66 -18.12 9.46
C ARG A 133 -13.74 -19.33 9.31
N ILE A 134 -13.13 -19.82 10.40
CA ILE A 134 -12.20 -20.96 10.31
C ILE A 134 -12.94 -22.28 10.06
N ASN A 135 -14.13 -22.47 10.63
CA ASN A 135 -14.95 -23.66 10.38
C ASN A 135 -15.48 -23.68 8.94
N PHE A 136 -16.01 -22.56 8.42
CA PHE A 136 -16.38 -22.38 7.00
C PHE A 136 -15.22 -22.75 6.07
N THR A 137 -14.03 -22.21 6.38
CA THR A 137 -12.79 -22.58 5.67
C THR A 137 -12.52 -24.08 5.76
N GLY A 138 -12.64 -24.68 6.94
CA GLY A 138 -12.45 -26.11 7.18
C GLY A 138 -13.33 -27.00 6.30
N PHE A 139 -14.63 -26.71 6.22
CA PHE A 139 -15.56 -27.44 5.35
C PHE A 139 -15.14 -27.34 3.87
N LEU A 140 -14.82 -26.14 3.38
CA LEU A 140 -14.35 -25.94 2.01
C LEU A 140 -12.99 -26.63 1.73
N LYS A 141 -12.07 -26.67 2.70
CA LYS A 141 -10.80 -27.43 2.57
C LYS A 141 -11.02 -28.95 2.63
N ALA A 142 -12.04 -29.43 3.36
CA ALA A 142 -12.40 -30.84 3.40
C ALA A 142 -13.00 -31.29 2.05
N ALA A 143 -14.04 -30.61 1.57
CA ALA A 143 -14.65 -30.90 0.26
C ALA A 143 -13.64 -30.73 -0.90
N LYS A 144 -12.79 -29.69 -0.91
CA LYS A 144 -11.74 -29.55 -1.94
C LYS A 144 -10.68 -30.66 -1.88
N LYS A 145 -10.43 -31.26 -0.71
CA LYS A 145 -9.55 -32.43 -0.58
C LYS A 145 -10.24 -33.70 -1.10
N HIS A 146 -11.50 -33.91 -0.72
CA HIS A 146 -12.33 -35.01 -1.22
C HIS A 146 -12.39 -35.00 -2.75
N ASP A 147 -12.86 -33.90 -3.34
CA ASP A 147 -13.06 -33.78 -4.78
C ASP A 147 -11.75 -33.90 -5.59
N ARG A 148 -10.58 -33.66 -4.95
CA ARG A 148 -9.26 -33.90 -5.56
C ARG A 148 -8.82 -35.37 -5.51
N LYS A 149 -9.23 -36.15 -4.50
CA LYS A 149 -8.85 -37.56 -4.32
C LYS A 149 -9.85 -38.54 -4.93
N ARG A 150 -11.16 -38.26 -4.80
CA ARG A 150 -12.27 -39.17 -5.12
C ARG A 150 -13.29 -38.59 -6.10
N GLY A 151 -13.17 -37.29 -6.44
CA GLY A 151 -14.10 -36.50 -7.26
C GLY A 151 -14.26 -36.86 -8.75
N ALA A 152 -13.99 -38.11 -9.11
CA ALA A 152 -14.19 -38.70 -10.43
C ALA A 152 -15.60 -39.30 -10.61
N ARG A 153 -16.27 -39.73 -9.51
CA ARG A 153 -17.68 -40.15 -9.53
C ARG A 153 -18.60 -39.05 -9.01
N TYR A 154 -18.43 -38.66 -7.74
CA TYR A 154 -19.24 -37.66 -7.06
C TYR A 154 -18.39 -36.49 -6.56
N ARG A 155 -18.94 -35.28 -6.59
CA ARG A 155 -18.30 -34.07 -6.06
C ARG A 155 -19.14 -33.53 -4.92
N VAL A 156 -18.52 -33.39 -3.75
CA VAL A 156 -19.20 -32.99 -2.52
C VAL A 156 -19.24 -31.47 -2.38
N LYS A 157 -18.33 -30.72 -3.03
CA LYS A 157 -18.31 -29.25 -2.96
C LYS A 157 -19.63 -28.58 -3.37
N PRO A 158 -20.34 -28.95 -4.45
CA PRO A 158 -21.61 -28.31 -4.81
C PRO A 158 -22.70 -28.54 -3.76
N LEU A 159 -22.87 -29.78 -3.29
CA LEU A 159 -23.83 -30.15 -2.24
C LEU A 159 -23.55 -29.39 -0.94
N LEU A 160 -22.26 -29.36 -0.53
CA LEU A 160 -21.82 -28.55 0.61
C LEU A 160 -22.16 -27.07 0.39
N GLN A 161 -21.84 -26.47 -0.77
CA GLN A 161 -22.13 -25.06 -1.02
C GLN A 161 -23.63 -24.72 -0.91
N VAL A 162 -24.52 -25.61 -1.38
CA VAL A 162 -25.97 -25.45 -1.19
C VAL A 162 -26.32 -25.47 0.31
N ARG A 163 -25.85 -26.48 1.07
CA ARG A 163 -26.12 -26.55 2.52
C ARG A 163 -25.57 -25.34 3.28
N LEU A 164 -24.33 -24.91 3.00
CA LEU A 164 -23.74 -23.75 3.66
C LEU A 164 -24.45 -22.44 3.30
N SER A 165 -25.10 -22.34 2.13
CA SER A 165 -25.93 -21.17 1.77
C SER A 165 -27.32 -21.14 2.43
N GLN A 166 -27.77 -22.25 3.04
CA GLN A 166 -29.03 -22.33 3.78
C GLN A 166 -28.88 -22.03 5.28
N LEU A 167 -27.65 -21.81 5.77
CA LEU A 167 -27.32 -21.77 7.19
C LEU A 167 -26.74 -20.40 7.59
N PRO A 168 -27.22 -19.78 8.69
CA PRO A 168 -26.90 -18.39 9.05
C PRO A 168 -25.43 -18.15 9.45
N PHE A 169 -24.69 -19.21 9.84
CA PHE A 169 -23.31 -19.11 10.35
C PHE A 169 -22.28 -18.43 9.41
N ASN A 170 -22.61 -18.23 8.12
CA ASN A 170 -21.78 -17.53 7.15
C ASN A 170 -22.35 -16.16 6.70
N SER A 171 -23.53 -15.76 7.21
CA SER A 171 -24.24 -14.55 6.81
C SER A 171 -24.85 -13.75 7.97
N GLU A 172 -24.58 -14.10 9.23
CA GLU A 172 -24.92 -13.24 10.37
C GLU A 172 -24.07 -11.97 10.37
N ASP A 173 -24.73 -10.83 10.20
CA ASP A 173 -24.12 -9.53 10.45
C ASP A 173 -24.13 -9.22 11.95
N TYR A 174 -22.94 -9.09 12.53
CA TYR A 174 -22.75 -8.68 13.91
C TYR A 174 -22.83 -7.15 14.10
N SER A 175 -22.97 -6.35 13.03
CA SER A 175 -22.99 -4.88 13.11
C SER A 175 -24.09 -4.31 14.02
N PRO A 176 -25.35 -4.80 14.04
CA PRO A 176 -26.37 -4.31 14.97
C PRO A 176 -25.98 -4.55 16.43
N LEU A 177 -25.36 -5.70 16.74
CA LEU A 177 -24.86 -6.02 18.08
C LEU A 177 -23.70 -5.09 18.47
N VAL A 178 -22.77 -4.83 17.56
CA VAL A 178 -21.67 -3.86 17.74
C VAL A 178 -22.20 -2.43 17.94
N ARG A 179 -23.29 -2.04 17.25
CA ARG A 179 -23.97 -0.75 17.46
C ARG A 179 -24.62 -0.65 18.85
N ARG A 180 -25.32 -1.69 19.32
CA ARG A 180 -25.88 -1.75 20.69
C ARG A 180 -24.79 -1.67 21.77
N LEU A 181 -23.73 -2.48 21.63
CA LEU A 181 -22.55 -2.42 22.50
C LEU A 181 -21.94 -1.01 22.52
N SER A 182 -21.83 -0.33 21.38
CA SER A 182 -21.33 1.04 21.29
C SER A 182 -22.09 2.02 22.18
N VAL A 183 -23.43 2.01 22.11
CA VAL A 183 -24.27 2.95 22.84
C VAL A 183 -24.11 2.75 24.35
N MET A 184 -24.08 1.49 24.81
CA MET A 184 -23.79 1.16 26.20
C MET A 184 -22.38 1.60 26.63
N TYR A 185 -21.35 1.39 25.81
CA TYR A 185 -20.00 1.88 26.10
C TYR A 185 -19.93 3.40 26.22
N SER A 186 -20.67 4.18 25.41
CA SER A 186 -20.73 5.64 25.61
C SER A 186 -21.41 6.01 26.93
N PHE A 187 -22.55 5.39 27.24
CA PHE A 187 -23.34 5.70 28.43
C PHE A 187 -22.61 5.36 29.75
N VAL A 188 -21.97 4.18 29.81
CA VAL A 188 -21.14 3.74 30.94
C VAL A 188 -19.95 4.67 31.18
N ARG A 189 -19.34 5.21 30.12
CA ARG A 189 -18.28 6.23 30.23
C ARG A 189 -18.81 7.54 30.75
N GLU A 190 -19.98 7.98 30.30
CA GLU A 190 -20.56 9.26 30.71
C GLU A 190 -20.70 9.31 32.23
N ILE A 191 -21.36 8.29 32.82
CA ILE A 191 -21.48 8.09 34.27
C ILE A 191 -20.10 8.06 34.95
N SER A 192 -19.14 7.35 34.36
CA SER A 192 -17.76 7.25 34.90
C SER A 192 -16.96 8.56 34.80
N SER A 193 -17.31 9.45 33.87
CA SER A 193 -16.59 10.69 33.54
C SER A 193 -17.16 11.95 34.21
N GLN A 194 -18.35 11.87 34.80
CA GLN A 194 -19.00 13.00 35.50
C GLN A 194 -18.17 13.55 36.69
N GLY A 195 -17.15 12.82 37.16
CA GLY A 195 -16.17 13.29 38.15
C GLY A 195 -14.89 13.92 37.59
N VAL A 196 -14.68 13.96 36.27
CA VAL A 196 -13.44 14.48 35.63
C VAL A 196 -13.78 15.50 34.54
N VAL A 197 -14.47 16.56 34.94
CA VAL A 197 -14.46 17.83 34.21
C VAL A 197 -13.18 18.57 34.60
N GLU A 198 -12.09 18.34 33.86
CA GLU A 198 -11.05 19.39 33.78
C GLU A 198 -11.74 20.67 33.28
N PRO A 199 -11.45 21.85 33.87
CA PRO A 199 -12.22 23.05 33.59
C PRO A 199 -12.20 23.37 32.10
N LYS A 200 -13.39 23.65 31.54
CA LYS A 200 -13.51 24.19 30.20
C LYS A 200 -12.90 25.58 30.17
N ASP A 201 -11.62 25.67 29.82
CA ASP A 201 -11.11 26.83 29.11
C ASP A 201 -11.88 26.92 27.78
N VAL A 202 -12.92 27.75 27.77
CA VAL A 202 -13.68 28.11 26.57
C VAL A 202 -12.86 29.09 25.76
N GLU A 203 -11.68 28.65 25.33
CA GLU A 203 -11.01 29.29 24.21
C GLU A 203 -11.91 29.10 22.98
N ALA A 204 -12.36 30.21 22.41
CA ALA A 204 -13.00 30.21 21.10
C ALA A 204 -12.11 29.47 20.09
N PRO A 205 -12.69 28.76 19.10
CA PRO A 205 -11.90 28.00 18.14
C PRO A 205 -10.85 28.90 17.47
N ARG A 206 -9.57 28.70 17.82
CA ARG A 206 -8.46 29.51 17.33
C ARG A 206 -8.22 29.22 15.85
N PHE A 207 -8.98 29.87 14.98
CA PHE A 207 -8.85 29.80 13.53
C PHE A 207 -7.39 30.09 13.11
N GLY A 208 -6.67 29.05 12.69
CA GLY A 208 -5.33 29.19 12.12
C GLY A 208 -4.32 28.07 12.40
N GLN A 209 -4.44 27.29 13.49
CA GLN A 209 -3.34 26.36 13.90
C GLN A 209 -3.72 24.90 14.23
N ASP A 210 -4.98 24.48 14.13
CA ASP A 210 -5.39 23.08 14.40
C ASP A 210 -5.02 22.09 13.27
N SER A 211 -3.71 21.84 13.09
CA SER A 211 -3.22 20.83 12.16
C SER A 211 -3.33 19.42 12.74
N TYR A 212 -4.36 18.67 12.34
CA TYR A 212 -4.45 17.23 12.58
C TYR A 212 -3.35 16.48 11.81
N SER A 213 -2.69 15.53 12.46
CA SER A 213 -1.96 14.47 11.75
C SER A 213 -2.95 13.40 11.26
N SER A 214 -2.78 12.88 10.05
CA SER A 214 -3.66 11.86 9.43
C SER A 214 -2.84 10.63 9.06
N LEU A 215 -2.94 9.59 9.88
CA LEU A 215 -2.25 8.31 9.69
C LEU A 215 -3.23 7.31 9.07
N LYS A 216 -2.76 6.50 8.12
CA LYS A 216 -3.62 5.60 7.33
C LYS A 216 -3.06 4.19 7.27
N PHE A 217 -3.96 3.22 7.36
CA PHE A 217 -3.63 1.81 7.42
C PHE A 217 -4.64 0.99 6.59
N TRP A 218 -4.16 -0.08 5.97
CA TRP A 218 -5.03 -1.12 5.41
C TRP A 218 -5.35 -2.17 6.48
N VAL A 219 -6.60 -2.63 6.50
CA VAL A 219 -7.11 -3.66 7.41
C VAL A 219 -7.60 -4.82 6.56
N HIS A 220 -7.08 -6.03 6.76
CA HIS A 220 -7.57 -7.20 6.02
C HIS A 220 -9.04 -7.48 6.40
N SER A 221 -9.87 -8.01 5.49
CA SER A 221 -11.29 -8.34 5.76
C SER A 221 -11.46 -9.11 7.07
N ASP A 222 -10.68 -10.17 7.23
CA ASP A 222 -10.56 -11.04 8.40
C ASP A 222 -10.29 -10.32 9.75
N ASN A 223 -9.82 -9.07 9.71
CA ASN A 223 -9.44 -8.29 10.88
C ASN A 223 -10.44 -7.15 11.17
N ILE A 224 -11.44 -6.92 10.32
CA ILE A 224 -12.33 -5.75 10.42
C ILE A 224 -13.11 -5.72 11.74
N LEU A 225 -13.74 -6.84 12.15
CA LEU A 225 -14.48 -6.90 13.40
C LEU A 225 -13.57 -6.80 14.63
N GLU A 226 -12.37 -7.39 14.58
CA GLU A 226 -11.39 -7.29 15.66
C GLU A 226 -10.86 -5.86 15.82
N VAL A 227 -10.62 -5.13 14.73
CA VAL A 227 -10.31 -3.69 14.77
C VAL A 227 -11.50 -2.86 15.26
N LYS A 228 -12.72 -3.10 14.76
CA LYS A 228 -13.94 -2.40 15.26
C LYS A 228 -14.10 -2.58 16.77
N THR A 229 -14.02 -3.82 17.27
CA THR A 229 -14.18 -4.16 18.69
C THR A 229 -13.03 -3.66 19.57
N TYR A 230 -11.77 -3.68 19.08
CA TYR A 230 -10.64 -3.08 19.79
C TYR A 230 -10.83 -1.57 19.97
N ILE A 231 -11.25 -0.85 18.92
CA ILE A 231 -11.50 0.59 19.00
C ILE A 231 -12.71 0.89 19.89
N LEU A 232 -13.78 0.08 19.83
CA LEU A 232 -15.01 0.27 20.62
C LEU A 232 -14.78 0.36 22.13
N ARG A 233 -13.83 -0.44 22.63
CA ARG A 233 -13.36 -0.40 24.03
C ARG A 233 -12.69 0.92 24.42
N ARG A 234 -12.34 1.79 23.47
CA ARG A 234 -11.69 3.09 23.73
C ARG A 234 -12.44 4.31 23.20
N LEU A 235 -13.17 4.19 22.08
CA LEU A 235 -13.99 5.26 21.48
C LEU A 235 -15.36 4.70 21.05
N PRO A 236 -16.49 5.37 21.34
CA PRO A 236 -17.80 4.95 20.83
C PRO A 236 -17.92 5.26 19.33
N VAL A 237 -18.77 4.49 18.63
CA VAL A 237 -19.22 4.77 17.27
C VAL A 237 -20.08 6.03 17.26
N LEU A 238 -19.76 6.95 16.35
CA LEU A 238 -20.54 8.16 16.09
C LEU A 238 -21.78 7.79 15.25
N ILE A 239 -22.96 7.78 15.89
CA ILE A 239 -24.24 7.58 15.20
C ILE A 239 -24.60 8.87 14.45
N TYR A 240 -24.75 8.76 13.13
CA TYR A 240 -25.23 9.86 12.29
C TYR A 240 -26.76 9.98 12.40
N ASN A 241 -27.26 11.20 12.64
CA ASN A 241 -28.69 11.54 12.74
C ASN A 241 -29.49 10.66 13.75
N PRO A 242 -29.21 10.73 15.07
CA PRO A 242 -29.89 9.90 16.08
C PRO A 242 -31.41 10.14 16.23
N GLY A 243 -31.98 11.18 15.59
CA GLY A 243 -33.38 11.57 15.75
C GLY A 243 -34.41 10.78 14.91
N THR A 244 -34.00 9.83 14.05
CA THR A 244 -34.93 9.14 13.12
C THR A 244 -35.48 7.80 13.63
N SER A 245 -34.88 7.19 14.65
CA SER A 245 -35.27 5.87 15.17
C SER A 245 -35.22 5.84 16.69
N LYS A 246 -36.37 5.68 17.36
CA LYS A 246 -36.44 5.52 18.83
C LYS A 246 -36.09 4.12 19.33
N GLU A 247 -36.02 3.13 18.46
CA GLU A 247 -35.74 1.74 18.80
C GLU A 247 -34.29 1.37 18.47
N LEU A 248 -33.58 0.80 19.44
CA LEU A 248 -32.15 0.50 19.33
C LEU A 248 -31.85 -0.64 18.33
N GLU A 249 -32.85 -1.47 18.01
CA GLU A 249 -32.75 -2.57 17.06
C GLU A 249 -32.95 -2.12 15.60
N THR A 250 -33.56 -0.95 15.37
CA THR A 250 -33.74 -0.35 14.03
C THR A 250 -32.73 0.77 13.73
N LEU A 251 -31.60 0.81 14.47
CA LEU A 251 -30.50 1.73 14.20
C LEU A 251 -30.00 1.58 12.75
N PRO A 252 -29.98 2.67 11.95
CA PRO A 252 -29.57 2.61 10.55
C PRO A 252 -28.11 2.15 10.41
N ASP A 253 -27.80 1.54 9.26
CA ASP A 253 -26.48 1.01 8.98
C ASP A 253 -25.39 2.10 8.82
N ASP A 254 -24.14 1.67 8.97
CA ASP A 254 -22.95 2.53 8.74
C ASP A 254 -23.11 3.22 7.37
N PRO A 255 -23.16 4.56 7.32
CA PRO A 255 -23.66 5.23 6.13
C PRO A 255 -22.69 5.09 4.95
N THR A 256 -23.28 4.89 3.77
CA THR A 256 -22.56 4.97 2.49
C THR A 256 -22.13 6.40 2.22
N ILE A 257 -20.88 6.60 1.85
CA ILE A 257 -20.30 7.88 1.46
C ILE A 257 -19.81 7.74 0.02
N THR A 258 -20.28 8.62 -0.85
CA THR A 258 -19.81 8.73 -2.23
C THR A 258 -18.97 9.99 -2.37
N SER A 259 -17.81 9.87 -3.01
CA SER A 259 -16.89 10.95 -3.37
C SER A 259 -16.57 10.89 -4.85
N LEU A 260 -17.09 11.83 -5.65
CA LEU A 260 -16.71 12.01 -7.05
C LEU A 260 -15.48 12.91 -7.11
N TYR A 261 -14.34 12.35 -7.52
CA TYR A 261 -13.09 13.07 -7.73
C TYR A 261 -13.01 13.65 -9.14
N PHE A 262 -12.44 14.85 -9.22
CA PHE A 262 -12.27 15.64 -10.43
C PHE A 262 -10.80 15.69 -10.83
N ASP A 263 -10.53 15.65 -12.14
CA ASP A 263 -9.20 15.87 -12.72
C ASP A 263 -9.33 16.43 -14.15
N THR A 264 -8.19 16.80 -14.75
CA THR A 264 -8.07 17.18 -16.16
C THR A 264 -8.09 15.92 -17.04
N PRO A 265 -8.40 16.02 -18.35
CA PRO A 265 -8.24 14.90 -19.30
C PRO A 265 -6.81 14.33 -19.37
N GLN A 266 -5.82 15.09 -18.93
CA GLN A 266 -4.40 14.76 -18.91
C GLN A 266 -3.94 14.20 -17.55
N PHE A 267 -4.84 14.08 -16.56
CA PHE A 267 -4.57 13.59 -15.21
C PHE A 267 -3.51 14.42 -14.46
N ASP A 268 -3.60 15.74 -14.55
CA ASP A 268 -2.64 16.67 -13.93
C ASP A 268 -2.69 16.64 -12.40
N LEU A 269 -3.88 16.65 -11.79
CA LEU A 269 -4.03 16.65 -10.34
C LEU A 269 -3.60 15.29 -9.75
N TYR A 270 -3.90 14.19 -10.44
CA TYR A 270 -3.31 12.88 -10.16
C TYR A 270 -1.78 12.93 -10.22
N THR A 271 -1.21 13.42 -11.31
CA THR A 271 0.25 13.42 -11.55
C THR A 271 0.99 14.26 -10.51
N GLN A 272 0.51 15.47 -10.22
CA GLN A 272 1.02 16.32 -9.12
C GLN A 272 1.00 15.59 -7.76
N LYS A 273 -0.06 14.81 -7.50
CA LYS A 273 -0.27 14.11 -6.23
C LYS A 273 0.54 12.82 -6.09
N VAL A 274 0.86 12.15 -7.20
CA VAL A 274 1.86 11.06 -7.24
C VAL A 274 3.27 11.63 -7.09
N ALA A 275 3.60 12.72 -7.80
CA ALA A 275 4.89 13.39 -7.76
C ALA A 275 5.19 14.10 -6.43
N ARG A 276 4.18 14.33 -5.59
CA ARG A 276 4.26 15.10 -4.33
C ARG A 276 4.69 16.55 -4.56
N ALA A 277 4.06 17.23 -5.50
CA ALA A 277 4.22 18.67 -5.68
C ALA A 277 3.80 19.42 -4.38
N PRO A 278 4.45 20.55 -4.02
CA PRO A 278 4.23 21.23 -2.73
C PRO A 278 2.81 21.80 -2.54
N GLU A 279 2.04 21.94 -3.61
CA GLU A 279 0.64 22.38 -3.60
C GLU A 279 -0.34 21.28 -4.09
N ALA A 280 0.08 20.01 -4.06
CA ALA A 280 -0.66 18.87 -4.64
C ALA A 280 -2.10 18.72 -4.10
N SER A 281 -3.04 19.27 -4.86
CA SER A 281 -4.45 19.36 -4.50
C SER A 281 -5.26 18.14 -4.95
N SER A 282 -6.55 18.11 -4.62
CA SER A 282 -7.54 17.21 -5.21
C SER A 282 -8.92 17.79 -4.91
N LEU A 283 -9.73 17.96 -5.95
CA LEU A 283 -11.11 18.40 -5.85
C LEU A 283 -12.05 17.19 -5.85
N ARG A 284 -13.09 17.22 -5.02
CA ARG A 284 -14.17 16.22 -5.03
C ARG A 284 -15.52 16.82 -4.68
N ILE A 285 -16.58 16.19 -5.18
CA ILE A 285 -17.93 16.34 -4.63
C ILE A 285 -18.22 15.14 -3.73
N ARG A 286 -18.74 15.37 -2.53
CA ARG A 286 -19.02 14.34 -1.53
C ARG A 286 -20.44 14.47 -0.98
N TRP A 287 -21.12 13.34 -0.84
CA TRP A 287 -22.38 13.21 -0.09
C TRP A 287 -22.43 11.92 0.72
N THR A 288 -23.47 11.78 1.53
CA THR A 288 -23.71 10.64 2.43
C THR A 288 -25.14 10.14 2.20
N GLY A 289 -25.33 8.83 2.13
CA GLY A 289 -26.62 8.21 1.79
C GLY A 289 -26.93 8.22 0.29
N ASN A 290 -28.17 7.87 -0.05
CA ASN A 290 -28.62 7.80 -1.44
C ASN A 290 -28.87 9.21 -2.01
N LEU A 291 -28.48 9.46 -3.26
CA LEU A 291 -28.65 10.78 -3.88
C LEU A 291 -30.14 11.14 -4.07
N LYS A 292 -31.02 10.14 -4.17
CA LYS A 292 -32.49 10.29 -4.26
C LYS A 292 -33.09 11.07 -3.08
N ASP A 293 -32.51 10.91 -1.89
CA ASP A 293 -33.00 11.51 -0.64
C ASP A 293 -32.61 12.99 -0.52
N LYS A 294 -31.95 13.54 -1.57
CA LYS A 294 -31.45 14.93 -1.67
C LYS A 294 -30.54 15.30 -0.49
N PRO A 295 -29.49 14.49 -0.20
CA PRO A 295 -28.58 14.71 0.91
C PRO A 295 -27.81 16.03 0.77
N ALA A 296 -27.17 16.46 1.86
CA ALA A 296 -26.24 17.57 1.83
C ALA A 296 -25.00 17.20 0.97
N ILE A 297 -24.79 17.96 -0.10
CA ILE A 297 -23.66 17.79 -1.01
C ILE A 297 -22.58 18.83 -0.66
N PHE A 298 -21.33 18.39 -0.60
CA PHE A 298 -20.17 19.21 -0.28
C PHE A 298 -19.15 19.15 -1.41
N LEU A 299 -18.81 20.30 -1.99
CA LEU A 299 -17.63 20.43 -2.86
C LEU A 299 -16.42 20.71 -1.96
N GLU A 300 -15.37 19.90 -2.10
CA GLU A 300 -14.21 19.88 -1.19
C GLU A 300 -12.91 19.89 -2.00
N LYS A 301 -12.07 20.92 -1.80
CA LYS A 301 -10.68 20.99 -2.31
C LYS A 301 -9.73 20.70 -1.16
N LYS A 302 -8.97 19.62 -1.25
CA LYS A 302 -7.98 19.22 -0.24
C LYS A 302 -6.56 19.33 -0.77
N VAL A 303 -5.78 20.23 -0.16
CA VAL A 303 -4.35 20.42 -0.40
C VAL A 303 -3.57 19.69 0.69
N VAL A 304 -2.51 18.97 0.32
CA VAL A 304 -1.59 18.32 1.26
C VAL A 304 -0.24 19.03 1.16
N THR A 305 0.29 19.50 2.29
CA THR A 305 1.61 20.15 2.34
C THR A 305 2.69 19.13 2.71
N ASP A 306 3.96 19.50 2.53
CA ASP A 306 5.09 18.57 2.69
C ASP A 306 5.16 17.92 4.09
N ASP A 307 4.76 18.65 5.13
CA ASP A 307 4.61 18.25 6.54
C ASP A 307 3.60 17.10 6.83
N ASP A 308 2.98 16.49 5.81
CA ASP A 308 1.80 15.58 5.93
C ASP A 308 0.54 16.25 6.55
N ARG A 309 0.59 17.56 6.78
CA ARG A 309 -0.56 18.40 7.12
C ARG A 309 -1.44 18.61 5.89
N SER A 310 -2.70 18.99 6.09
CA SER A 310 -3.62 19.25 4.97
C SER A 310 -4.65 20.35 5.25
N LYS A 311 -4.77 21.32 4.34
CA LYS A 311 -5.85 22.31 4.28
C LYS A 311 -7.03 21.71 3.49
N GLU A 312 -8.26 21.94 3.93
CA GLU A 312 -9.48 21.50 3.25
C GLU A 312 -10.46 22.69 3.17
N VAL A 313 -10.74 23.13 1.94
CA VAL A 313 -11.71 24.18 1.61
C VAL A 313 -13.01 23.50 1.19
N LYS A 314 -14.16 23.92 1.74
CA LYS A 314 -15.43 23.19 1.58
C LYS A 314 -16.63 24.11 1.41
N VAL A 315 -17.48 23.84 0.43
CA VAL A 315 -18.74 24.58 0.20
C VAL A 315 -19.91 23.60 0.08
N GLN A 316 -20.97 23.86 0.84
CA GLN A 316 -22.21 23.08 0.77
C GLN A 316 -23.11 23.58 -0.36
N LEU A 317 -23.45 22.69 -1.29
CA LEU A 317 -24.32 22.90 -2.44
C LEU A 317 -25.66 22.16 -2.27
N LYS A 318 -26.66 22.57 -3.05
CA LYS A 318 -27.88 21.78 -3.29
C LYS A 318 -27.76 21.10 -4.64
N GLN A 319 -28.19 19.84 -4.77
CA GLN A 319 -28.06 19.02 -5.98
C GLN A 319 -28.32 19.77 -7.30
N LYS A 320 -29.46 20.49 -7.39
CA LYS A 320 -29.83 21.25 -8.60
C LYS A 320 -28.89 22.41 -8.97
N HIS A 321 -28.11 22.92 -8.03
CA HIS A 321 -27.14 24.00 -8.23
C HIS A 321 -25.70 23.47 -8.39
N VAL A 322 -25.48 22.15 -8.42
CA VAL A 322 -24.14 21.57 -8.58
C VAL A 322 -23.60 21.87 -9.97
N LYS A 323 -24.36 21.53 -11.02
CA LYS A 323 -23.98 21.83 -12.42
C LYS A 323 -23.78 23.34 -12.64
N GLU A 324 -24.79 24.15 -12.29
CA GLU A 324 -24.73 25.62 -12.35
C GLU A 324 -23.45 26.18 -11.68
N PHE A 325 -22.95 25.57 -10.60
CA PHE A 325 -21.72 25.99 -9.92
C PHE A 325 -20.44 25.54 -10.64
N LEU A 326 -20.40 24.33 -11.18
CA LEU A 326 -19.26 23.80 -11.96
C LEU A 326 -19.09 24.60 -13.26
N ASP A 327 -20.19 24.90 -13.94
CA ASP A 327 -20.24 25.74 -15.15
C ASP A 327 -19.91 27.22 -14.83
N GLY A 328 -19.91 27.59 -13.55
CA GLY A 328 -19.54 28.93 -13.07
C GLY A 328 -20.63 29.99 -13.18
N GLU A 329 -21.87 29.59 -13.46
CA GLU A 329 -23.06 30.45 -13.53
C GLU A 329 -23.63 30.76 -12.14
N TYR A 330 -23.59 29.79 -11.21
CA TYR A 330 -24.16 29.95 -9.88
C TYR A 330 -23.35 30.93 -9.04
N ARG A 331 -24.05 31.93 -8.50
CA ARG A 331 -23.50 32.90 -7.55
C ARG A 331 -24.21 32.79 -6.20
N PHE A 332 -23.42 32.84 -5.13
CA PHE A 332 -23.92 32.68 -3.77
C PHE A 332 -24.57 33.95 -3.20
N ASP A 333 -24.72 35.02 -3.99
CA ASP A 333 -25.19 36.36 -3.62
C ASP A 333 -26.38 36.37 -2.64
N LYS A 334 -27.43 35.58 -2.92
CA LYS A 334 -28.64 35.50 -2.06
C LYS A 334 -28.41 34.85 -0.70
N LYS A 335 -27.39 33.99 -0.57
CA LYS A 335 -26.96 33.38 0.70
C LYS A 335 -25.99 34.32 1.43
N LEU A 336 -25.06 34.92 0.69
CA LEU A 336 -24.10 35.89 1.23
C LEU A 336 -24.83 37.11 1.83
N HIS A 337 -25.73 37.75 1.08
CA HIS A 337 -26.57 38.84 1.60
C HIS A 337 -27.25 38.43 2.90
N ARG A 338 -28.00 37.31 2.92
CA ARG A 338 -28.67 36.84 4.14
C ARG A 338 -27.71 36.66 5.33
N MET A 339 -26.48 36.20 5.11
CA MET A 339 -25.48 36.00 6.17
C MET A 339 -24.82 37.31 6.62
N THR A 340 -24.75 38.32 5.75
CA THR A 340 -24.34 39.70 6.07
C THR A 340 -25.44 40.46 6.81
N ASP A 341 -26.69 40.37 6.32
CA ASP A 341 -27.88 41.00 6.89
C ASP A 341 -28.16 40.47 8.31
N MET A 342 -28.01 39.15 8.53
CA MET A 342 -28.08 38.52 9.86
C MET A 342 -26.90 38.86 10.78
N GLY A 343 -25.79 39.36 10.22
CA GLY A 343 -24.56 39.72 10.95
C GLY A 343 -24.40 41.23 11.17
N ASN A 344 -25.46 42.02 11.03
CA ASN A 344 -25.43 43.49 11.11
C ASN A 344 -24.40 44.17 10.17
N GLY A 345 -24.03 43.51 9.06
CA GLY A 345 -23.04 44.00 8.09
C GLY A 345 -21.65 43.35 8.21
N GLU A 346 -21.24 42.92 9.40
CA GLU A 346 -19.90 42.34 9.65
C GLU A 346 -20.00 40.85 10.00
N SER A 347 -19.92 40.00 8.97
CA SER A 347 -20.01 38.55 9.10
C SER A 347 -18.76 37.87 8.55
N GLU A 348 -17.81 37.55 9.43
CA GLU A 348 -16.60 36.78 9.11
C GLU A 348 -16.93 35.46 8.40
N GLN A 349 -18.06 34.84 8.76
CA GLN A 349 -18.57 33.63 8.11
C GLN A 349 -19.02 33.87 6.66
N ALA A 350 -19.57 35.05 6.34
CA ALA A 350 -19.93 35.42 4.97
C ALA A 350 -18.67 35.71 4.13
N GLU A 351 -17.67 36.40 4.71
CA GLU A 351 -16.38 36.59 4.03
C GLU A 351 -15.64 35.26 3.79
N SER A 352 -15.60 34.38 4.80
CA SER A 352 -15.02 33.04 4.70
C SER A 352 -15.69 32.23 3.59
N LEU A 353 -17.03 32.16 3.60
CA LEU A 353 -17.78 31.48 2.54
C LEU A 353 -17.53 32.08 1.16
N LYS A 354 -17.37 33.41 1.05
CA LYS A 354 -17.03 34.07 -0.21
C LYS A 354 -15.63 33.66 -0.68
N ARG A 355 -14.61 33.73 0.18
CA ARG A 355 -13.23 33.30 -0.11
C ARG A 355 -13.19 31.84 -0.56
N ASP A 356 -13.90 30.95 0.14
CA ASP A 356 -13.98 29.52 -0.19
C ASP A 356 -14.67 29.28 -1.56
N VAL A 357 -15.73 30.03 -1.87
CA VAL A 357 -16.43 29.98 -3.17
C VAL A 357 -15.52 30.48 -4.30
N ASP A 358 -14.85 31.62 -4.11
CA ASP A 358 -13.98 32.25 -5.09
C ASP A 358 -12.73 31.37 -5.34
N GLU A 359 -12.14 30.74 -4.31
CA GLU A 359 -11.02 29.78 -4.45
C GLU A 359 -11.44 28.52 -5.25
N LEU A 360 -12.64 28.00 -5.00
CA LEU A 360 -13.15 26.81 -5.68
C LEU A 360 -13.54 27.08 -7.15
N GLN A 361 -14.25 28.17 -7.45
CA GLN A 361 -14.61 28.51 -8.83
C GLN A 361 -13.39 28.87 -9.68
N SER A 362 -12.41 29.58 -9.11
CA SER A 362 -11.17 29.92 -9.82
C SER A 362 -10.40 28.65 -10.19
N PHE A 363 -10.23 27.73 -9.22
CA PHE A 363 -9.55 26.45 -9.42
C PHE A 363 -10.23 25.56 -10.50
N ILE A 364 -11.56 25.51 -10.53
CA ILE A 364 -12.31 24.76 -11.57
C ILE A 364 -12.07 25.36 -12.96
N LYS A 365 -12.13 26.69 -13.08
CA LYS A 365 -11.97 27.42 -14.35
C LYS A 365 -10.52 27.39 -14.87
N GLU A 366 -9.54 27.42 -13.97
CA GLU A 366 -8.11 27.35 -14.29
C GLU A 366 -7.70 25.97 -14.81
N HIS A 367 -8.12 24.89 -14.13
CA HIS A 367 -7.73 23.53 -14.49
C HIS A 367 -8.69 22.82 -15.46
N GLN A 368 -9.87 23.38 -15.77
CA GLN A 368 -10.87 22.79 -16.68
C GLN A 368 -11.25 21.33 -16.32
N VAL A 369 -11.44 21.07 -15.02
CA VAL A 369 -11.63 19.71 -14.48
C VAL A 369 -13.03 19.15 -14.72
N GLN A 370 -13.11 17.84 -14.97
CA GLN A 370 -14.36 17.07 -15.06
C GLN A 370 -14.40 15.95 -14.01
N PRO A 371 -15.58 15.39 -13.66
CA PRO A 371 -15.66 14.17 -12.86
C PRO A 371 -14.97 13.02 -13.60
N MET A 372 -14.04 12.32 -12.92
CA MET A 372 -13.28 11.20 -13.47
C MET A 372 -13.47 9.89 -12.68
N LEU A 373 -13.52 9.97 -11.34
CA LEU A 373 -13.48 8.79 -10.48
C LEU A 373 -14.47 8.90 -9.31
N ARG A 374 -15.44 8.00 -9.26
CA ARG A 374 -16.32 7.76 -8.12
C ARG A 374 -15.64 6.83 -7.12
N ALA A 375 -15.53 7.25 -5.86
CA ALA A 375 -15.16 6.40 -4.73
C ALA A 375 -16.36 6.28 -3.79
N ASN A 376 -16.99 5.12 -3.73
CA ASN A 376 -18.08 4.79 -2.81
C ASN A 376 -17.58 3.82 -1.74
N TYR A 377 -17.93 4.06 -0.48
CA TYR A 377 -17.52 3.23 0.66
C TYR A 377 -18.47 3.40 1.85
N THR A 378 -18.60 2.36 2.67
CA THR A 378 -19.28 2.39 3.96
C THR A 378 -18.33 2.95 5.02
N ARG A 379 -18.77 3.86 5.92
CA ARG A 379 -17.90 4.43 6.97
C ARG A 379 -18.45 4.20 8.38
N THR A 380 -17.68 3.48 9.20
CA THR A 380 -17.79 3.54 10.67
C THR A 380 -16.89 4.68 11.17
N ALA A 381 -17.42 5.60 11.95
CA ALA A 381 -16.65 6.67 12.61
C ALA A 381 -16.64 6.46 14.12
N PHE A 382 -15.51 6.74 14.78
CA PHE A 382 -15.31 6.58 16.22
C PHE A 382 -14.75 7.87 16.82
N GLN A 383 -15.49 8.48 17.74
CA GLN A 383 -15.11 9.72 18.42
C GLN A 383 -15.92 9.86 19.71
N ILE A 384 -15.30 10.35 20.79
CA ILE A 384 -16.01 10.75 22.02
C ILE A 384 -16.66 12.13 21.76
N PRO A 385 -17.97 12.32 21.97
CA PRO A 385 -18.62 13.62 21.80
C PRO A 385 -17.94 14.71 22.64
N GLY A 386 -17.56 15.81 21.99
CA GLY A 386 -16.85 16.93 22.63
C GLY A 386 -15.33 16.77 22.75
N ASP A 387 -14.75 15.58 22.49
CA ASP A 387 -13.30 15.38 22.45
C ASP A 387 -12.80 15.29 21.00
N ASP A 388 -11.90 16.19 20.64
CA ASP A 388 -11.31 16.32 19.31
C ASP A 388 -9.86 15.79 19.23
N ARG A 389 -9.30 15.25 20.33
CA ARG A 389 -7.91 14.77 20.41
C ARG A 389 -7.66 13.54 19.53
N ILE A 390 -8.60 12.60 19.49
CA ILE A 390 -8.50 11.35 18.74
C ILE A 390 -9.81 11.14 17.97
N ARG A 391 -9.71 11.05 16.64
CA ARG A 391 -10.82 10.71 15.75
C ARG A 391 -10.41 9.58 14.82
N ILE A 392 -11.13 8.47 14.83
CA ILE A 392 -10.81 7.30 13.98
C ILE A 392 -11.98 7.05 13.02
N SER A 393 -11.70 6.73 11.76
CA SER A 393 -12.72 6.24 10.83
C SER A 393 -12.23 5.02 10.07
N LEU A 394 -13.06 3.99 10.00
CA LEU A 394 -12.82 2.77 9.25
C LEU A 394 -13.77 2.75 8.05
N ASP A 395 -13.19 2.82 6.85
CA ASP A 395 -13.92 2.68 5.59
C ASP A 395 -13.89 1.21 5.13
N THR A 396 -15.05 0.65 4.84
CA THR A 396 -15.22 -0.71 4.28
C THR A 396 -15.97 -0.65 2.95
N ASN A 397 -16.09 -1.78 2.25
CA ASN A 397 -16.85 -1.89 1.00
C ASN A 397 -16.43 -0.87 -0.09
N LEU A 398 -15.14 -0.55 -0.17
CA LEU A 398 -14.63 0.48 -1.08
C LEU A 398 -14.69 0.03 -2.54
N ALA A 399 -15.63 0.59 -3.29
CA ALA A 399 -15.69 0.54 -4.75
C ALA A 399 -15.14 1.83 -5.36
N LEU A 400 -14.28 1.67 -6.35
CA LEU A 400 -13.71 2.72 -7.20
C LEU A 400 -14.31 2.51 -8.60
N ILE A 401 -14.94 3.53 -9.17
CA ILE A 401 -15.76 3.43 -10.39
C ILE A 401 -15.38 4.57 -11.35
N ARG A 402 -15.31 4.27 -12.66
CA ARG A 402 -15.11 5.25 -13.73
C ARG A 402 -16.34 6.16 -13.86
N GLU A 403 -16.10 7.45 -13.72
CA GLU A 403 -17.09 8.54 -13.79
C GLU A 403 -16.78 9.50 -14.96
N ASP A 404 -15.86 9.14 -15.84
CA ASP A 404 -15.32 10.01 -16.89
C ASP A 404 -16.18 10.08 -18.17
N SER A 405 -15.91 11.12 -18.97
CA SER A 405 -16.40 11.28 -20.33
C SER A 405 -15.22 11.45 -21.32
N LEU A 406 -14.23 10.55 -21.24
CA LEU A 406 -13.03 10.56 -22.11
C LEU A 406 -13.20 9.73 -23.40
N ASP A 407 -14.12 8.78 -23.41
CA ASP A 407 -14.50 7.99 -24.58
C ASP A 407 -15.64 8.72 -25.30
N GLU A 408 -15.41 9.21 -26.53
CA GLU A 408 -16.42 9.94 -27.31
C GLU A 408 -17.49 9.02 -27.91
N GLU A 409 -17.16 7.75 -28.20
CA GLU A 409 -18.12 6.78 -28.75
C GLU A 409 -18.99 6.16 -27.65
N ARG A 410 -18.44 5.99 -26.44
CA ARG A 410 -19.08 5.27 -25.35
C ARG A 410 -18.71 5.80 -23.95
N PRO A 411 -19.01 7.07 -23.64
CA PRO A 411 -18.62 7.69 -22.37
C PRO A 411 -19.25 6.96 -21.16
N CYS A 412 -18.54 6.94 -20.03
CA CYS A 412 -19.03 6.32 -18.79
C CYS A 412 -20.10 7.17 -18.08
N ARG A 413 -20.10 8.50 -18.34
CA ARG A 413 -21.05 9.50 -17.86
C ARG A 413 -21.40 10.44 -19.01
N ASP A 414 -22.65 10.91 -19.11
CA ASP A 414 -22.99 11.99 -20.05
C ASP A 414 -22.14 13.23 -19.72
N ALA A 415 -21.43 13.79 -20.71
CA ALA A 415 -20.61 14.98 -20.55
C ALA A 415 -21.40 16.18 -19.95
N ASN A 416 -22.71 16.22 -20.19
CA ASN A 416 -23.61 17.25 -19.67
C ASN A 416 -24.02 17.05 -18.20
N GLU A 417 -23.83 15.86 -17.64
CA GLU A 417 -24.17 15.56 -16.24
C GLU A 417 -22.93 15.48 -15.36
N TRP A 418 -23.08 15.91 -14.10
CA TRP A 418 -21.99 15.92 -13.12
C TRP A 418 -21.80 14.57 -12.41
N HIS A 419 -22.69 13.60 -12.64
CA HIS A 419 -22.67 12.27 -12.04
C HIS A 419 -23.29 11.20 -12.95
N ARG A 420 -22.96 9.93 -12.69
CA ARG A 420 -23.52 8.74 -13.33
C ARG A 420 -24.96 8.46 -12.90
N THR A 421 -25.90 8.81 -13.78
CA THR A 421 -27.34 8.61 -13.61
C THR A 421 -27.75 7.14 -13.61
N ASP A 422 -27.01 6.24 -14.26
CA ASP A 422 -27.27 4.78 -14.27
C ASP A 422 -27.06 4.14 -12.88
N ILE A 423 -26.17 4.70 -12.07
CA ILE A 423 -25.93 4.28 -10.69
C ILE A 423 -26.94 4.94 -9.74
N ASP A 424 -27.04 6.27 -9.78
CA ASP A 424 -27.77 7.02 -8.75
C ASP A 424 -29.30 7.03 -8.95
N ASN A 425 -29.80 7.00 -10.19
CA ASN A 425 -31.26 6.98 -10.44
C ASN A 425 -31.88 5.60 -10.16
N VAL A 426 -31.08 4.54 -10.21
CA VAL A 426 -31.48 3.23 -9.66
C VAL A 426 -31.34 3.23 -8.14
N GLY A 427 -30.34 3.93 -7.60
CA GLY A 427 -29.97 3.85 -6.18
C GLY A 427 -29.16 2.57 -5.93
N MET A 428 -28.21 2.30 -6.83
CA MET A 428 -27.39 1.09 -6.81
C MET A 428 -26.35 1.16 -5.69
N GLU A 429 -26.18 0.04 -4.98
CA GLU A 429 -25.28 -0.07 -3.83
C GLU A 429 -24.16 -1.09 -4.08
N TYR A 430 -23.20 -1.16 -3.15
CA TYR A 430 -22.14 -2.16 -3.16
C TYR A 430 -22.74 -3.58 -3.19
N PRO A 431 -22.28 -4.50 -4.08
CA PRO A 431 -21.03 -4.47 -4.83
C PRO A 431 -21.12 -3.89 -6.25
N PHE A 432 -22.18 -3.16 -6.63
CA PHE A 432 -22.38 -2.60 -7.99
C PHE A 432 -22.25 -3.68 -9.08
N SER A 433 -23.11 -4.70 -9.02
CA SER A 433 -22.99 -5.93 -9.83
C SER A 433 -23.26 -5.74 -11.34
N THR A 434 -23.95 -4.67 -11.73
CA THR A 434 -24.28 -4.35 -13.13
C THR A 434 -23.29 -3.40 -13.81
N VAL A 435 -22.38 -2.77 -13.04
CA VAL A 435 -21.30 -1.93 -13.60
C VAL A 435 -20.27 -2.83 -14.29
N ARG A 436 -19.83 -2.43 -15.50
CA ARG A 436 -18.97 -3.26 -16.36
C ARG A 436 -17.59 -3.46 -15.72
N THR A 437 -16.97 -4.62 -15.92
CA THR A 437 -15.73 -5.00 -15.21
C THR A 437 -14.56 -4.03 -15.44
N GLY A 438 -14.46 -3.39 -16.61
CA GLY A 438 -13.45 -2.35 -16.90
C GLY A 438 -13.78 -0.95 -16.35
N GLU A 439 -14.95 -0.78 -15.73
CA GLU A 439 -15.40 0.48 -15.12
C GLU A 439 -15.33 0.45 -13.58
N ILE A 440 -14.99 -0.69 -12.96
CA ILE A 440 -15.05 -0.84 -11.49
C ILE A 440 -13.91 -1.68 -10.91
N ALA A 441 -13.17 -1.09 -9.98
CA ALA A 441 -12.19 -1.74 -9.12
C ALA A 441 -12.73 -1.81 -7.68
N ARG A 442 -12.79 -3.03 -7.11
CA ARG A 442 -13.24 -3.25 -5.72
C ARG A 442 -12.01 -3.45 -4.85
N PHE A 443 -11.78 -2.57 -3.89
CA PHE A 443 -10.59 -2.58 -3.05
C PHE A 443 -10.67 -3.71 -2.02
N PRO A 444 -9.65 -4.58 -1.88
CA PRO A 444 -9.76 -5.82 -1.10
C PRO A 444 -9.62 -5.64 0.43
N TYR A 445 -9.33 -4.43 0.91
CA TYR A 445 -9.05 -4.14 2.32
C TYR A 445 -9.96 -3.04 2.87
N GLY A 446 -10.17 -3.02 4.18
CA GLY A 446 -10.66 -1.82 4.87
C GLY A 446 -9.57 -0.75 4.90
N LEU A 447 -9.96 0.52 4.94
CA LEU A 447 -9.05 1.66 5.12
C LEU A 447 -9.33 2.32 6.48
N LEU A 448 -8.40 2.19 7.41
CA LEU A 448 -8.43 2.86 8.70
C LEU A 448 -7.69 4.20 8.59
N GLU A 449 -8.37 5.31 8.90
CA GLU A 449 -7.75 6.64 9.07
C GLU A 449 -7.83 7.03 10.55
N ILE A 450 -6.66 7.25 11.17
CA ILE A 450 -6.50 7.73 12.54
C ILE A 450 -6.06 9.20 12.47
N LYS A 451 -6.83 10.10 13.06
CA LYS A 451 -6.50 11.53 13.17
C LYS A 451 -6.20 11.88 14.62
N LEU A 452 -5.04 12.51 14.85
CA LEU A 452 -4.56 12.91 16.16
C LEU A 452 -4.36 14.43 16.23
N ARG A 453 -4.65 15.02 17.39
CA ARG A 453 -4.53 16.45 17.69
C ARG A 453 -3.91 16.64 19.08
N GLY A 454 -2.79 17.37 19.13
CA GLY A 454 -2.02 17.62 20.36
C GLY A 454 -1.12 16.45 20.79
N GLU A 455 -0.12 16.73 21.63
CA GLU A 455 0.86 15.71 22.06
C GLU A 455 0.25 14.56 22.85
N SER A 456 -0.80 14.81 23.64
CA SER A 456 -1.47 13.78 24.45
C SER A 456 -2.11 12.69 23.59
N ALA A 457 -2.65 13.04 22.42
CA ALA A 457 -3.17 12.08 21.44
C ALA A 457 -2.05 11.21 20.85
N HIS A 458 -0.88 11.80 20.54
CA HIS A 458 0.28 11.07 20.05
C HIS A 458 0.93 10.16 21.11
N LYS A 459 0.78 10.49 22.40
CA LYS A 459 1.28 9.70 23.54
C LYS A 459 0.28 8.63 24.03
N ALA A 460 -0.85 8.43 23.36
CA ALA A 460 -1.84 7.41 23.72
C ALA A 460 -1.34 6.00 23.38
N GLU A 461 -0.93 5.23 24.40
CA GLU A 461 -0.35 3.88 24.26
C GLU A 461 -1.22 2.95 23.39
N TRP A 462 -2.52 2.86 23.67
CA TRP A 462 -3.46 2.00 22.93
C TRP A 462 -3.59 2.33 21.44
N VAL A 463 -3.32 3.58 21.04
CA VAL A 463 -3.32 3.99 19.63
C VAL A 463 -2.05 3.49 18.96
N ASN A 464 -0.90 3.64 19.62
CA ASN A 464 0.38 3.15 19.15
C ASN A 464 0.39 1.61 19.06
N ASP A 465 -0.18 0.91 20.06
CA ASP A 465 -0.40 -0.54 20.03
C ASP A 465 -1.20 -0.96 18.80
N LEU A 466 -2.32 -0.29 18.51
CA LEU A 466 -3.15 -0.58 17.34
C LEU A 466 -2.39 -0.35 16.02
N MET A 467 -1.72 0.80 15.89
CA MET A 467 -0.95 1.19 14.70
C MET A 467 0.19 0.20 14.36
N VAL A 468 0.71 -0.49 15.36
CA VAL A 468 1.86 -1.40 15.26
C VAL A 468 1.44 -2.88 15.28
N SER A 469 0.19 -3.17 15.65
CA SER A 469 -0.39 -4.51 15.74
C SER A 469 -0.37 -5.28 14.40
N HIS A 470 -0.53 -6.61 14.51
CA HIS A 470 -0.73 -7.50 13.36
C HIS A 470 -2.07 -7.28 12.62
N LEU A 471 -2.98 -6.49 13.18
CA LEU A 471 -4.33 -6.27 12.64
C LEU A 471 -4.32 -5.32 11.43
N VAL A 472 -3.36 -4.40 11.40
CA VAL A 472 -3.29 -3.30 10.44
C VAL A 472 -1.95 -3.30 9.70
N LYS A 473 -1.91 -2.72 8.50
CA LYS A 473 -0.68 -2.45 7.76
C LYS A 473 -0.61 -0.95 7.44
N GLU A 474 0.50 -0.31 7.82
CA GLU A 474 0.76 1.10 7.50
C GLU A 474 0.67 1.36 5.98
N ALA A 475 -0.08 2.39 5.59
CA ALA A 475 -0.33 2.77 4.20
C ALA A 475 -0.08 4.29 4.03
N PRO A 476 1.18 4.74 4.17
CA PRO A 476 1.53 6.15 4.29
C PRO A 476 1.14 6.95 3.04
N ARG A 477 0.54 8.12 3.25
CA ARG A 477 -0.03 9.00 2.19
C ARG A 477 -1.06 8.34 1.24
N PHE A 478 -1.60 7.15 1.55
CA PHE A 478 -2.58 6.47 0.71
C PHE A 478 -3.79 7.36 0.37
N SER A 479 -4.27 7.28 -0.87
CA SER A 479 -5.37 8.09 -1.38
C SER A 479 -6.27 7.27 -2.29
N LYS A 480 -7.58 7.26 -2.00
CA LYS A 480 -8.62 6.60 -2.82
C LYS A 480 -8.58 7.09 -4.28
N PHE A 481 -8.35 8.39 -4.46
CA PHE A 481 -8.21 9.03 -5.77
C PHE A 481 -7.03 8.47 -6.57
N VAL A 482 -5.82 8.56 -5.99
CA VAL A 482 -4.59 8.08 -6.64
C VAL A 482 -4.67 6.58 -6.92
N HIS A 483 -5.20 5.79 -5.98
CA HIS A 483 -5.34 4.36 -6.19
C HIS A 483 -6.37 4.01 -7.30
N GLY A 484 -7.52 4.69 -7.33
CA GLY A 484 -8.56 4.45 -8.33
C GLY A 484 -8.15 4.88 -9.73
N VAL A 485 -7.50 6.04 -9.87
CA VAL A 485 -6.94 6.46 -11.17
C VAL A 485 -5.88 5.46 -11.64
N ALA A 486 -4.91 5.10 -10.78
CA ALA A 486 -3.85 4.16 -11.09
C ALA A 486 -4.31 2.74 -11.49
N GLN A 487 -5.55 2.36 -11.17
CA GLN A 487 -6.08 1.01 -11.46
C GLN A 487 -7.22 0.98 -12.50
N LEU A 488 -7.87 2.11 -12.80
CA LEU A 488 -8.94 2.19 -13.82
C LEU A 488 -8.52 2.93 -15.09
N PHE A 489 -7.38 3.62 -15.06
CA PHE A 489 -6.86 4.43 -16.16
C PHE A 489 -5.37 4.11 -16.43
N GLU A 490 -4.98 2.84 -16.27
CA GLU A 490 -3.59 2.36 -16.45
C GLU A 490 -3.00 2.77 -17.81
N ASP A 491 -3.79 2.71 -18.89
CA ASP A 491 -3.39 3.12 -20.25
C ASP A 491 -3.18 4.65 -20.42
N TYR A 492 -3.71 5.47 -19.50
CA TYR A 492 -3.65 6.94 -19.57
C TYR A 492 -2.52 7.52 -18.71
N VAL A 493 -2.09 6.84 -17.64
CA VAL A 493 -1.16 7.40 -16.65
C VAL A 493 0.23 6.77 -16.68
N ASN A 494 1.26 7.62 -16.76
CA ASN A 494 2.66 7.20 -16.89
C ASN A 494 3.40 7.07 -15.54
N SER A 495 2.73 7.37 -14.42
CA SER A 495 3.31 7.29 -13.07
C SER A 495 2.34 6.58 -12.12
N PHE A 496 2.88 5.73 -11.24
CA PHE A 496 2.10 4.85 -10.37
C PHE A 496 2.57 4.96 -8.91
N PRO A 497 1.67 4.84 -7.93
CA PRO A 497 2.03 4.92 -6.51
C PRO A 497 2.80 3.67 -6.06
N PHE A 498 3.81 3.87 -5.21
CA PHE A 498 4.70 2.81 -4.70
C PHE A 498 3.94 1.63 -4.04
N TRP A 499 2.81 1.90 -3.39
CA TRP A 499 2.01 0.89 -2.70
C TRP A 499 1.28 -0.08 -3.66
N LEU A 500 1.25 0.16 -4.97
CA LEU A 500 0.52 -0.71 -5.91
C LEU A 500 1.14 -2.12 -5.94
N GLY A 501 2.46 -2.23 -6.08
CA GLY A 501 3.18 -3.51 -5.97
C GLY A 501 3.17 -4.11 -4.55
N GLU A 502 2.81 -3.32 -3.54
CA GLU A 502 2.61 -3.84 -2.18
C GLU A 502 1.27 -4.56 -2.00
N MET A 503 0.28 -4.36 -2.89
CA MET A 503 -1.04 -5.03 -2.82
C MET A 503 -1.00 -6.49 -3.26
N GLU A 504 0.05 -6.92 -3.97
CA GLU A 504 0.27 -8.35 -4.29
C GLU A 504 0.64 -9.19 -3.05
N ASN A 505 1.04 -8.54 -1.96
CA ASN A 505 1.47 -9.20 -0.73
C ASN A 505 0.30 -9.36 0.24
N ASP A 506 0.16 -10.55 0.84
CA ASP A 506 -0.77 -10.76 1.95
C ASP A 506 -0.38 -9.85 3.13
N ILE A 507 -1.29 -8.97 3.52
CA ILE A 507 -1.04 -7.97 4.58
C ILE A 507 -1.21 -8.56 5.99
N ARG A 508 -1.78 -9.77 6.12
CA ARG A 508 -1.96 -10.43 7.42
C ARG A 508 -0.61 -10.87 7.99
N ARG A 509 -0.41 -10.62 9.27
CA ARG A 509 0.76 -11.06 10.04
C ARG A 509 0.33 -12.01 11.14
N ASP A 510 1.18 -12.96 11.51
CA ASP A 510 0.93 -13.81 12.67
C ASP A 510 1.22 -13.01 13.96
N PRO A 511 0.33 -13.06 15.00
CA PRO A 511 0.46 -12.20 16.18
C PRO A 511 1.79 -12.34 16.93
N GLU A 512 2.31 -13.56 17.07
CA GLU A 512 3.59 -13.81 17.75
C GLU A 512 4.75 -13.21 16.95
N THR A 513 4.71 -13.39 15.62
CA THR A 513 5.75 -12.86 14.72
C THR A 513 5.77 -11.34 14.68
N ALA A 514 4.60 -10.69 14.68
CA ALA A 514 4.50 -9.23 14.67
C ALA A 514 5.01 -8.61 15.97
N PHE A 515 4.63 -9.20 17.12
CA PHE A 515 5.10 -8.75 18.44
C PHE A 515 6.63 -8.89 18.58
N GLN A 516 7.20 -10.01 18.12
CA GLN A 516 8.65 -10.20 18.16
C GLN A 516 9.39 -9.27 17.20
N GLN A 517 8.88 -9.05 15.97
CA GLN A 517 9.45 -8.10 15.01
C GLN A 517 9.47 -6.66 15.53
N GLU A 518 8.42 -6.20 16.21
CA GLU A 518 8.45 -4.86 16.79
C GLU A 518 9.41 -4.78 17.98
N ARG A 519 9.51 -5.80 18.83
CA ARG A 519 10.53 -5.81 19.91
C ARG A 519 11.95 -5.72 19.35
N GLU A 520 12.23 -6.38 18.23
CA GLU A 520 13.49 -6.26 17.49
C GLU A 520 13.66 -4.87 16.86
N ARG A 521 12.60 -4.26 16.32
CA ARG A 521 12.62 -2.89 15.78
C ARG A 521 12.86 -1.82 16.85
N ILE A 522 12.25 -1.96 18.03
CA ILE A 522 12.44 -1.08 19.19
C ILE A 522 13.85 -1.23 19.74
N ALA A 523 14.34 -2.46 19.91
CA ALA A 523 15.72 -2.72 20.32
C ALA A 523 16.72 -2.10 19.34
N LYS A 524 16.54 -2.32 18.03
CA LYS A 524 17.39 -1.72 17.01
C LYS A 524 17.31 -0.19 17.02
N ARG A 525 16.13 0.42 17.16
CA ARG A 525 16.03 1.89 17.27
C ARG A 525 16.79 2.39 18.50
N ALA A 526 16.72 1.71 19.64
CA ALA A 526 17.49 2.08 20.82
C ALA A 526 19.00 1.91 20.63
N GLU A 527 19.46 0.92 19.86
CA GLU A 527 20.86 0.77 19.45
C GLU A 527 21.30 1.89 18.48
N ASP A 528 20.49 2.20 17.45
CA ASP A 528 20.73 3.28 16.50
C ASP A 528 20.76 4.65 17.21
N ASP A 529 19.81 4.93 18.11
CA ASP A 529 19.74 6.17 18.92
C ASP A 529 20.94 6.27 19.90
N MET A 530 21.39 5.15 20.48
CA MET A 530 22.59 5.12 21.33
C MET A 530 23.87 5.36 20.52
N ALA A 531 23.98 4.79 19.32
CA ALA A 531 25.09 5.01 18.41
C ALA A 531 25.15 6.47 17.95
N VAL A 532 24.01 7.05 17.51
CA VAL A 532 23.93 8.47 17.10
C VAL A 532 24.17 9.40 18.28
N GLY A 533 23.65 9.09 19.46
CA GLY A 533 23.93 9.82 20.70
C GLY A 533 25.43 9.85 21.05
N SER A 534 26.16 8.76 20.77
CA SER A 534 27.61 8.68 20.94
C SER A 534 28.41 9.59 19.98
N PHE A 535 27.82 10.08 18.88
CA PHE A 535 28.46 11.05 17.98
C PHE A 535 28.15 12.51 18.32
N LEU A 536 27.09 12.79 19.09
CA LEU A 536 26.58 14.15 19.32
C LEU A 536 26.93 14.76 20.69
N GLY A 537 27.53 14.00 21.60
CA GLY A 537 28.19 14.52 22.81
C GLY A 537 27.27 15.12 23.88
N ASN A 538 26.93 14.33 24.90
CA ASN A 538 26.22 14.75 26.12
C ASN A 538 24.92 15.55 25.91
N ARG A 539 23.87 14.85 25.47
CA ARG A 539 22.50 15.14 25.94
C ARG A 539 21.93 13.87 26.56
N ALA A 540 21.17 14.02 27.65
CA ALA A 540 20.71 12.89 28.45
C ALA A 540 19.72 12.00 27.69
N SER A 541 19.95 10.69 27.72
CA SER A 541 19.06 9.70 27.11
C SER A 541 17.67 9.74 27.77
N PRO A 542 16.56 9.70 27.01
CA PRO A 542 15.23 9.54 27.58
C PRO A 542 15.11 8.16 28.24
N SER A 543 14.51 8.10 29.43
CA SER A 543 14.34 6.86 30.19
C SER A 543 13.19 6.03 29.60
N VAL A 544 13.51 5.18 28.62
CA VAL A 544 12.57 4.17 28.09
C VAL A 544 12.40 3.07 29.12
N LYS A 545 11.26 3.08 29.83
CA LYS A 545 10.83 1.94 30.65
C LYS A 545 10.37 0.81 29.72
N PRO A 546 10.79 -0.45 29.93
CA PRO A 546 10.23 -1.57 29.18
C PRO A 546 8.77 -1.80 29.58
N LEU A 547 7.87 -1.97 28.60
CA LEU A 547 6.51 -2.44 28.89
C LEU A 547 6.56 -3.86 29.44
N VAL A 548 6.01 -4.05 30.64
CA VAL A 548 5.80 -5.38 31.24
C VAL A 548 4.33 -5.75 31.07
N GLY A 549 4.03 -6.42 29.95
CA GLY A 549 2.78 -7.15 29.78
C GLY A 549 2.79 -8.44 30.62
N SER A 550 1.66 -8.78 31.24
CA SER A 550 1.56 -9.86 32.24
C SER A 550 1.99 -11.24 31.70
N PRO A 551 2.70 -12.06 32.51
CA PRO A 551 3.05 -13.42 32.11
C PRO A 551 1.82 -14.34 32.16
N ILE A 552 1.60 -15.10 31.07
CA ILE A 552 0.75 -16.29 31.14
C ILE A 552 1.53 -17.37 31.89
N SER A 553 0.98 -17.87 32.99
CA SER A 553 1.60 -18.90 33.83
C SER A 553 1.96 -20.15 33.05
N ARG A 554 3.26 -20.42 32.92
CA ARG A 554 3.78 -21.76 32.63
C ARG A 554 4.26 -22.38 33.94
N LEU A 555 3.72 -23.55 34.26
CA LEU A 555 4.27 -24.40 35.32
C LEU A 555 5.67 -24.86 34.91
N PRO A 556 6.66 -24.87 35.81
CA PRO A 556 7.95 -25.49 35.55
C PRO A 556 7.87 -27.00 35.84
N ASP A 557 8.19 -27.82 34.85
CA ASP A 557 8.54 -29.22 35.10
C ASP A 557 9.86 -29.31 35.89
N VAL A 558 9.98 -30.34 36.72
CA VAL A 558 11.09 -30.51 37.66
C VAL A 558 12.08 -31.55 37.14
N GLU A 559 13.31 -31.12 36.83
CA GLU A 559 14.50 -31.97 36.93
C GLU A 559 15.75 -31.13 37.25
N SER A 560 16.84 -31.77 37.71
CA SER A 560 17.72 -31.17 38.73
C SER A 560 19.21 -31.07 38.38
N SER A 561 19.96 -30.36 39.25
CA SER A 561 21.41 -30.02 39.19
C SER A 561 21.78 -28.88 38.20
N THR A 562 22.85 -28.07 38.39
CA THR A 562 23.88 -28.03 39.45
C THR A 562 24.31 -26.58 39.77
N ARG A 563 25.37 -26.40 40.58
CA ARG A 563 26.12 -25.16 40.91
C ARG A 563 27.63 -25.53 41.02
N PRO A 564 28.61 -24.62 41.17
CA PRO A 564 28.53 -23.29 41.80
C PRO A 564 29.24 -22.11 41.07
N ARG A 565 29.27 -20.96 41.75
CA ARG A 565 29.87 -19.66 41.39
C ARG A 565 31.29 -19.53 42.01
N PRO A 566 32.07 -18.49 41.69
CA PRO A 566 32.17 -17.39 42.66
C PRO A 566 32.22 -15.95 42.08
N SER A 567 32.12 -14.98 43.00
CA SER A 567 32.32 -13.52 42.87
C SER A 567 33.47 -13.09 43.83
N PRO A 568 33.90 -11.81 44.08
CA PRO A 568 33.18 -10.53 44.26
C PRO A 568 33.73 -9.45 43.28
N GLN A 569 33.89 -8.12 43.49
CA GLN A 569 33.63 -7.15 44.58
C GLN A 569 33.45 -5.72 43.98
N ALA A 570 33.33 -4.64 44.79
CA ALA A 570 33.12 -3.26 44.32
C ALA A 570 33.64 -2.16 45.28
N ALA A 571 33.89 -0.95 44.72
CA ALA A 571 33.89 0.39 45.36
C ALA A 571 35.01 0.74 46.40
N PRO A 572 35.21 2.03 46.81
CA PRO A 572 35.10 3.32 46.08
C PRO A 572 36.22 4.37 46.38
N SER A 573 36.14 5.55 45.72
CA SER A 573 36.77 6.86 46.10
C SER A 573 38.32 6.99 45.92
N SER A 574 38.95 8.17 45.91
CA SER A 574 38.51 9.57 46.14
C SER A 574 39.35 10.58 45.29
N ARG A 575 39.02 11.89 45.35
CA ARG A 575 39.73 13.00 44.66
C ARG A 575 40.45 13.89 45.69
N PRO A 576 41.62 14.46 45.37
CA PRO A 576 41.79 15.91 45.48
C PRO A 576 42.51 16.53 44.26
N SER A 577 42.94 17.79 44.36
CA SER A 577 43.48 18.62 43.25
C SER A 577 44.83 19.25 43.62
N ALA A 578 45.54 19.79 42.61
CA ALA A 578 46.25 21.10 42.60
C ALA A 578 47.77 21.13 42.28
N LEU A 579 48.11 22.09 41.38
CA LEU A 579 49.33 22.93 41.26
C LEU A 579 50.71 22.38 40.79
N GLU A 580 51.09 22.86 39.60
CA GLU A 580 52.36 23.53 39.18
C GLU A 580 53.77 22.89 39.26
N GLY A 581 54.49 22.97 38.12
CA GLY A 581 55.95 23.15 38.01
C GLY A 581 56.77 21.99 37.41
N VAL A 582 57.93 22.18 36.73
CA VAL A 582 58.63 23.34 36.11
C VAL A 582 59.68 22.78 35.10
N SER A 583 59.99 23.49 33.98
CA SER A 583 61.16 23.31 33.06
C SER A 583 61.31 21.98 32.29
N HIS A 584 62.11 21.80 31.22
CA HIS A 584 62.71 22.61 30.11
C HIS A 584 62.88 21.60 28.92
N GLU A 585 63.17 21.88 27.64
CA GLU A 585 64.20 22.70 26.96
C GLU A 585 63.75 23.10 25.51
N VAL A 586 64.57 23.84 24.77
CA VAL A 586 64.33 24.34 23.38
C VAL A 586 65.63 24.30 22.54
N PRO A 587 65.57 23.89 21.26
CA PRO A 587 66.00 24.75 20.12
C PRO A 587 64.82 25.00 19.13
N GLU A 588 64.63 26.12 18.42
CA GLU A 588 65.51 26.91 17.51
C GLU A 588 66.09 26.08 16.33
N SER A 589 66.04 26.47 15.05
CA SER A 589 65.39 27.58 14.29
C SER A 589 65.35 27.15 12.78
N SER A 590 64.96 27.91 11.74
CA SER A 590 64.49 29.30 11.51
C SER A 590 63.61 29.38 10.22
N GLU A 591 62.86 30.49 10.06
CA GLU A 591 62.46 31.14 8.77
C GLU A 591 61.68 30.37 7.67
N GLN A 592 61.12 30.99 6.60
CA GLN A 592 60.21 32.14 6.48
C GLN A 592 59.67 32.20 5.02
N GLU A 593 58.40 32.59 4.77
CA GLU A 593 57.90 33.46 3.66
C GLU A 593 56.35 33.45 3.50
N ASP A 594 55.81 34.31 2.63
CA ASP A 594 54.47 34.93 2.76
C ASP A 594 53.48 34.64 1.60
N ARG A 595 52.21 34.34 1.96
CA ARG A 595 50.95 34.77 1.27
C ARG A 595 50.67 34.28 -0.18
N PRO A 596 49.49 34.62 -0.77
CA PRO A 596 48.25 35.18 -0.20
C PRO A 596 47.01 34.27 -0.32
N VAL A 597 45.93 34.64 0.37
CA VAL A 597 44.59 34.04 0.23
C VAL A 597 43.68 34.96 -0.61
N THR A 598 43.04 34.47 -1.67
CA THR A 598 41.76 35.01 -2.24
C THR A 598 41.20 34.11 -3.36
N LEU A 599 40.00 34.42 -3.87
CA LEU A 599 39.34 33.82 -5.06
C LEU A 599 38.82 32.36 -4.97
N SER A 600 38.12 32.00 -3.89
CA SER A 600 37.35 30.74 -3.80
C SER A 600 35.82 30.92 -3.67
N ARG A 601 35.28 32.14 -3.92
CA ARG A 601 33.84 32.46 -3.77
C ARG A 601 33.05 32.71 -5.06
N LEU A 602 33.62 32.45 -6.24
CA LEU A 602 32.91 32.59 -7.54
C LEU A 602 32.66 31.25 -8.26
N ALA A 603 33.12 30.12 -7.71
CA ALA A 603 32.93 28.78 -8.29
C ALA A 603 31.54 28.16 -8.02
N ALA A 604 30.65 28.86 -7.31
CA ALA A 604 29.38 28.33 -6.81
C ALA A 604 28.15 28.62 -7.69
N LEU A 605 28.32 29.19 -8.88
CA LEU A 605 27.22 29.73 -9.71
C LEU A 605 27.09 29.14 -11.12
N PHE A 606 27.78 28.03 -11.43
CA PHE A 606 27.68 27.36 -12.73
C PHE A 606 27.42 25.84 -12.59
N PRO A 607 26.15 25.39 -12.71
CA PRO A 607 25.83 23.97 -12.75
C PRO A 607 26.00 23.43 -14.18
N THR A 608 27.10 22.72 -14.46
CA THR A 608 27.32 22.01 -15.72
C THR A 608 27.62 20.53 -15.50
N PHE A 609 27.01 19.70 -16.35
CA PHE A 609 27.01 18.24 -16.26
C PHE A 609 28.43 17.64 -16.22
N SER A 610 28.69 16.73 -15.27
CA SER A 610 29.94 15.96 -15.19
C SER A 610 29.67 14.47 -15.25
N PHE A 611 30.13 13.83 -16.34
CA PHE A 611 30.16 12.37 -16.46
C PHE A 611 31.34 11.78 -15.66
N SER A 612 31.06 10.67 -14.99
CA SER A 612 31.98 9.60 -14.57
C SER A 612 33.50 9.88 -14.62
N ARG A 613 34.12 10.01 -13.44
CA ARG A 613 35.52 9.61 -13.22
C ARG A 613 35.59 8.61 -12.06
N ALA A 614 36.28 7.50 -12.27
CA ALA A 614 36.35 6.41 -11.29
C ALA A 614 37.23 6.79 -10.08
N SER A 615 36.73 6.54 -8.87
CA SER A 615 37.50 6.66 -7.64
C SER A 615 38.49 5.50 -7.51
N ARG A 616 39.77 5.79 -7.70
CA ARG A 616 40.88 4.83 -7.54
C ARG A 616 41.18 4.64 -6.05
N VAL A 617 40.37 3.83 -5.37
CA VAL A 617 40.54 3.53 -3.94
C VAL A 617 41.90 2.85 -3.70
N GLN A 618 42.81 3.55 -3.02
CA GLN A 618 43.98 2.93 -2.41
C GLN A 618 43.52 2.22 -1.14
N GLN A 619 43.58 0.88 -1.13
CA GLN A 619 43.38 0.11 0.10
C GLN A 619 44.63 0.23 0.97
N ALA A 620 44.54 0.93 2.09
CA ALA A 620 45.52 0.82 3.16
C ALA A 620 45.29 -0.52 3.89
N SER A 621 46.26 -1.42 3.82
CA SER A 621 46.19 -2.73 4.48
C SER A 621 46.44 -2.59 5.98
N VAL A 622 45.38 -2.67 6.80
CA VAL A 622 45.49 -2.70 8.26
C VAL A 622 45.93 -4.08 8.70
N ALA A 623 47.03 -4.16 9.46
CA ALA A 623 47.50 -5.42 10.03
C ALA A 623 46.58 -5.86 11.18
N LEU A 624 45.90 -6.99 11.02
CA LEU A 624 45.01 -7.56 12.04
C LEU A 624 45.80 -8.27 13.16
N PRO A 625 45.33 -8.24 14.41
CA PRO A 625 46.00 -8.88 15.54
C PRO A 625 45.99 -10.42 15.43
N PRO A 626 46.99 -11.11 16.00
CA PRO A 626 47.17 -12.55 15.83
C PRO A 626 45.97 -13.35 16.37
N GLY A 627 45.45 -14.24 15.51
CA GLY A 627 44.28 -15.08 15.80
C GLY A 627 43.04 -14.73 14.97
N VAL A 628 42.92 -13.48 14.51
CA VAL A 628 41.82 -13.06 13.64
C VAL A 628 42.18 -13.35 12.17
N ARG A 629 41.34 -14.12 11.48
CA ARG A 629 41.38 -14.29 10.01
C ARG A 629 40.24 -13.51 9.38
N GLU A 630 40.48 -12.91 8.22
CA GLU A 630 39.42 -12.23 7.46
C GLU A 630 38.32 -13.24 7.03
N PRO A 631 37.03 -12.92 7.21
CA PRO A 631 35.94 -13.78 6.75
C PRO A 631 35.82 -13.69 5.22
N GLY A 632 36.23 -14.75 4.52
CA GLY A 632 36.28 -14.80 3.04
C GLY A 632 34.95 -14.61 2.31
N THR A 633 33.82 -14.64 3.04
CA THR A 633 32.49 -14.22 2.54
C THR A 633 31.84 -13.31 3.56
N TRP A 634 31.23 -12.22 3.09
CA TRP A 634 30.52 -11.25 3.93
C TRP A 634 29.25 -11.89 4.53
N ILE A 635 28.91 -11.55 5.78
CA ILE A 635 27.72 -12.10 6.46
C ILE A 635 26.40 -11.71 5.76
N LYS A 636 26.39 -10.58 5.05
CA LYS A 636 25.28 -10.16 4.16
C LYS A 636 25.01 -11.16 3.01
N ASP A 637 25.97 -12.01 2.68
CA ASP A 637 25.91 -12.92 1.55
C ASP A 637 25.61 -14.39 1.92
N SER A 638 25.67 -14.76 3.21
CA SER A 638 25.28 -16.09 3.69
C SER A 638 23.76 -16.32 3.66
N GLY A 639 23.26 -16.70 2.48
CA GLY A 639 21.86 -17.05 2.24
C GLY A 639 21.59 -17.51 0.80
N PRO A 640 20.39 -18.04 0.47
CA PRO A 640 20.06 -18.48 -0.88
C PRO A 640 20.02 -17.30 -1.89
N VAL A 641 20.46 -17.54 -3.12
CA VAL A 641 20.61 -16.52 -4.18
C VAL A 641 19.23 -16.09 -4.72
N LYS A 642 18.58 -15.13 -4.03
CA LYS A 642 17.37 -14.44 -4.50
C LYS A 642 17.75 -13.29 -5.45
N VAL A 643 18.00 -13.61 -6.72
CA VAL A 643 18.15 -12.59 -7.78
C VAL A 643 16.79 -12.31 -8.43
N GLU A 644 16.45 -11.02 -8.60
CA GLU A 644 15.23 -10.60 -9.28
C GLU A 644 15.13 -11.15 -10.71
N SER A 645 13.92 -11.55 -11.13
CA SER A 645 13.61 -11.95 -12.51
C SER A 645 14.00 -10.87 -13.53
N LYS A 646 13.86 -9.60 -13.16
CA LYS A 646 14.27 -8.41 -13.95
C LYS A 646 15.73 -8.47 -14.43
N VAL A 647 16.65 -8.96 -13.59
CA VAL A 647 18.09 -9.05 -13.93
C VAL A 647 18.34 -10.13 -14.99
N TRP A 648 17.67 -11.28 -14.85
CA TRP A 648 17.72 -12.36 -15.85
C TRP A 648 17.10 -11.93 -17.20
N LEU A 649 15.94 -11.28 -17.15
CA LEU A 649 15.27 -10.72 -18.33
C LEU A 649 16.12 -9.64 -19.03
N ALA A 650 16.86 -8.81 -18.29
CA ALA A 650 17.79 -7.83 -18.87
C ALA A 650 18.98 -8.51 -19.60
N ASN A 651 19.51 -9.62 -19.07
CA ASN A 651 20.54 -10.39 -19.74
C ASN A 651 20.01 -11.05 -21.03
N GLN A 652 18.83 -11.69 -20.95
CA GLN A 652 18.16 -12.26 -22.13
C GLN A 652 17.84 -11.20 -23.20
N ARG A 653 17.30 -10.04 -22.81
CA ARG A 653 17.05 -8.90 -23.71
C ARG A 653 18.32 -8.43 -24.42
N THR A 654 19.47 -8.46 -23.72
CA THR A 654 20.76 -8.11 -24.32
C THR A 654 21.19 -9.16 -25.35
N PHE A 655 21.08 -10.46 -25.02
CA PHE A 655 21.40 -11.56 -25.94
C PHE A 655 20.54 -11.52 -27.21
N ILE A 656 19.23 -11.31 -27.08
CA ILE A 656 18.29 -11.21 -28.21
C ILE A 656 18.67 -10.05 -29.14
N LYS A 657 19.11 -8.90 -28.61
CA LYS A 657 19.60 -7.77 -29.42
C LYS A 657 20.84 -8.13 -30.25
N TRP A 658 21.80 -8.87 -29.68
CA TRP A 658 22.97 -9.35 -30.42
C TRP A 658 22.59 -10.35 -31.52
N LEU A 659 21.69 -11.29 -31.23
CA LEU A 659 21.18 -12.24 -32.23
C LEU A 659 20.43 -11.53 -33.37
N HIS A 660 19.63 -10.50 -33.07
CA HIS A 660 18.94 -9.70 -34.08
C HIS A 660 19.92 -8.96 -35.01
N VAL A 661 20.98 -8.35 -34.47
CA VAL A 661 22.05 -7.72 -35.28
C VAL A 661 22.75 -8.75 -36.16
N SER A 662 23.05 -9.94 -35.63
CA SER A 662 23.63 -11.05 -36.42
C SER A 662 22.72 -11.47 -37.59
N ILE A 663 21.40 -11.54 -37.38
CA ILE A 663 20.44 -11.92 -38.43
C ILE A 663 20.36 -10.84 -39.51
N LEU A 664 20.33 -9.56 -39.13
CA LEU A 664 20.34 -8.44 -40.09
C LEU A 664 21.62 -8.42 -40.94
N LEU A 665 22.80 -8.60 -40.33
CA LEU A 665 24.07 -8.66 -41.04
C LEU A 665 24.18 -9.90 -41.95
N SER A 666 23.65 -11.04 -41.53
CA SER A 666 23.58 -12.25 -42.35
C SER A 666 22.66 -12.08 -43.57
N SER A 667 21.49 -11.46 -43.38
CA SER A 667 20.55 -11.13 -44.46
C SER A 667 21.16 -10.15 -45.47
N LEU A 668 21.83 -9.09 -45.00
CA LEU A 668 22.55 -8.15 -45.85
C LEU A 668 23.70 -8.81 -46.63
N SER A 669 24.47 -9.70 -45.98
CA SER A 669 25.52 -10.48 -46.63
C SER A 669 24.95 -11.35 -47.76
N LEU A 670 23.90 -12.12 -47.49
CA LEU A 670 23.26 -12.99 -48.48
C LEU A 670 22.67 -12.19 -49.66
N GLY A 671 22.05 -11.03 -49.38
CA GLY A 671 21.56 -10.11 -50.40
C GLY A 671 22.69 -9.57 -51.30
N LEU A 672 23.80 -9.14 -50.72
CA LEU A 672 24.98 -8.68 -51.46
C LEU A 672 25.63 -9.80 -52.28
N TYR A 673 25.72 -11.01 -51.73
CA TYR A 673 26.28 -12.18 -52.44
C TYR A 673 25.44 -12.54 -53.66
N ASN A 674 24.12 -12.60 -53.51
CA ASN A 674 23.20 -12.90 -54.61
C ASN A 674 23.19 -11.79 -55.68
N ALA A 675 23.32 -10.52 -55.27
CA ALA A 675 23.40 -9.38 -56.18
C ALA A 675 24.75 -9.25 -56.93
N ALA A 676 25.81 -9.95 -56.49
CA ALA A 676 27.16 -9.83 -57.07
C ALA A 676 27.34 -10.51 -58.44
N GLY A 677 26.44 -11.43 -58.83
CA GLY A 677 26.50 -12.14 -60.10
C GLY A 677 27.79 -12.96 -60.29
N LYS A 678 28.28 -13.04 -61.54
CA LYS A 678 29.53 -13.75 -61.90
C LYS A 678 30.77 -12.86 -61.99
N THR A 679 30.63 -11.54 -62.04
CA THR A 679 31.67 -10.60 -62.49
C THR A 679 31.99 -9.46 -61.50
N ASN A 680 31.34 -9.40 -60.34
CA ASN A 680 31.59 -8.36 -59.33
C ASN A 680 32.21 -8.94 -58.06
N ASP A 681 33.51 -9.25 -58.12
CA ASP A 681 34.24 -9.84 -56.98
C ASP A 681 34.38 -8.88 -55.79
N ILE A 682 34.27 -7.56 -56.00
CA ILE A 682 34.21 -6.55 -54.93
C ILE A 682 32.95 -6.77 -54.06
N ALA A 683 31.79 -6.99 -54.68
CA ALA A 683 30.55 -7.28 -53.96
C ALA A 683 30.59 -8.63 -53.21
N ARG A 684 31.28 -9.63 -53.77
CA ARG A 684 31.52 -10.92 -53.09
C ARG A 684 32.44 -10.77 -51.88
N ALA A 685 33.55 -10.03 -52.02
CA ALA A 685 34.47 -9.74 -50.92
C ALA A 685 33.76 -9.00 -49.77
N LEU A 686 32.93 -8.01 -50.09
CA LEU A 686 32.10 -7.30 -49.11
C LEU A 686 31.10 -8.24 -48.42
N ALA A 687 30.42 -9.12 -49.15
CA ALA A 687 29.52 -10.12 -48.55
C ALA A 687 30.26 -11.02 -47.54
N ILE A 688 31.45 -11.52 -47.88
CA ILE A 688 32.28 -12.31 -46.96
C ILE A 688 32.60 -11.51 -45.68
N VAL A 689 32.97 -10.23 -45.80
CA VAL A 689 33.23 -9.34 -44.65
C VAL A 689 31.99 -9.18 -43.77
N TYR A 690 30.80 -8.98 -44.35
CA TYR A 690 29.54 -8.91 -43.58
C TYR A 690 29.20 -10.25 -42.88
N THR A 691 29.51 -11.39 -43.51
CA THR A 691 29.37 -12.72 -42.86
C THR A 691 30.28 -12.84 -41.64
N CYS A 692 31.53 -12.39 -41.72
CA CYS A 692 32.45 -12.38 -40.57
C CYS A 692 31.91 -11.52 -39.41
N PHE A 693 31.34 -10.34 -39.70
CA PHE A 693 30.72 -9.50 -38.67
C PHE A 693 29.44 -10.11 -38.07
N ALA A 694 28.64 -10.84 -38.86
CA ALA A 694 27.49 -11.59 -38.34
C ALA A 694 27.95 -12.69 -37.36
N ILE A 695 28.93 -13.51 -37.74
CA ILE A 695 29.48 -14.57 -36.88
C ILE A 695 30.06 -13.99 -35.59
N PHE A 696 30.82 -12.88 -35.67
CA PHE A 696 31.32 -12.17 -34.49
C PHE A 696 30.19 -11.67 -33.58
N SER A 697 29.12 -11.09 -34.17
CA SER A 697 27.95 -10.59 -33.43
C SER A 697 27.27 -11.70 -32.62
N ALA A 698 27.04 -12.87 -33.22
CA ALA A 698 26.46 -14.03 -32.54
C ALA A 698 27.38 -14.58 -31.44
N ALA A 699 28.67 -14.81 -31.74
CA ALA A 699 29.63 -15.35 -30.79
C ALA A 699 29.86 -14.43 -29.58
N TRP A 700 29.95 -13.12 -29.82
CA TRP A 700 30.07 -12.11 -28.76
C TRP A 700 28.82 -12.02 -27.90
N GLY A 701 27.63 -12.07 -28.50
CA GLY A 701 26.35 -12.14 -27.79
C GLY A 701 26.29 -13.33 -26.83
N TRP A 702 26.66 -14.53 -27.31
CA TRP A 702 26.71 -15.74 -26.49
C TRP A 702 27.74 -15.65 -25.35
N TYR A 703 28.97 -15.22 -25.64
CA TYR A 703 30.02 -15.00 -24.64
C TYR A 703 29.57 -14.02 -23.53
N MET A 704 28.95 -12.90 -23.92
CA MET A 704 28.47 -11.91 -22.95
C MET A 704 27.29 -12.41 -22.12
N TYR A 705 26.36 -13.17 -22.72
CA TYR A 705 25.24 -13.78 -21.99
C TYR A 705 25.73 -14.74 -20.90
N GLU A 706 26.65 -15.65 -21.25
CA GLU A 706 27.21 -16.63 -20.32
C GLU A 706 28.10 -15.98 -19.26
N LYS A 707 28.93 -15.00 -19.64
CA LYS A 707 29.73 -14.21 -18.69
C LYS A 707 28.85 -13.48 -17.68
N ARG A 708 27.80 -12.78 -18.11
CA ARG A 708 26.84 -12.13 -17.21
C ARG A 708 26.09 -13.14 -16.34
N SER A 709 25.68 -14.29 -16.89
CA SER A 709 25.04 -15.39 -16.14
C SER A 709 25.92 -15.88 -14.97
N ARG A 710 27.24 -16.06 -15.21
CA ARG A 710 28.21 -16.42 -14.16
C ARG A 710 28.35 -15.34 -13.09
N LEU A 711 28.51 -14.07 -13.48
CA LEU A 711 28.65 -12.93 -12.56
C LEU A 711 27.39 -12.75 -11.68
N ILE A 712 26.19 -12.94 -12.26
CA ILE A 712 24.91 -12.93 -11.54
C ILE A 712 24.85 -14.06 -10.50
N ARG A 713 25.25 -15.29 -10.85
CA ARG A 713 25.33 -16.42 -9.92
C ARG A 713 26.36 -16.20 -8.80
N GLN A 714 27.43 -15.47 -9.08
CA GLN A 714 28.54 -15.15 -8.15
C GLN A 714 28.33 -13.86 -7.35
N ARG A 715 27.21 -13.13 -7.54
CA ARG A 715 26.90 -11.83 -6.90
C ARG A 715 28.00 -10.78 -6.98
N SER A 716 28.83 -10.78 -8.02
CA SER A 716 29.92 -9.79 -8.11
C SER A 716 29.32 -8.40 -8.32
N GLY A 717 29.54 -7.48 -7.38
CA GLY A 717 29.20 -6.06 -7.49
C GLY A 717 30.12 -5.30 -8.46
N ARG A 718 30.39 -5.88 -9.63
CA ARG A 718 31.24 -5.33 -10.69
C ARG A 718 30.33 -5.00 -11.87
N ASP A 719 30.47 -3.80 -12.42
CA ASP A 719 29.58 -3.27 -13.46
C ASP A 719 29.40 -4.27 -14.62
N LEU A 720 28.14 -4.53 -14.96
CA LEU A 720 27.79 -5.54 -15.97
C LEU A 720 27.96 -5.03 -17.40
N ASP A 721 28.17 -3.73 -17.59
CA ASP A 721 28.24 -3.08 -18.90
C ASP A 721 29.60 -3.19 -19.56
N ASN A 722 29.57 -3.30 -20.89
CA ASN A 722 30.75 -3.56 -21.71
C ASN A 722 30.62 -2.87 -23.07
N THR A 723 31.18 -1.66 -23.16
CA THR A 723 31.13 -0.78 -24.34
C THR A 723 31.93 -1.32 -25.53
N PHE A 724 32.83 -2.30 -25.32
CA PHE A 724 33.76 -2.77 -26.35
C PHE A 724 33.08 -3.38 -27.58
N GLY A 725 32.08 -4.24 -27.36
CA GLY A 725 31.41 -4.98 -28.45
C GLY A 725 30.80 -4.07 -29.51
N PRO A 726 29.93 -3.11 -29.15
CA PRO A 726 29.33 -2.18 -30.11
C PRO A 726 30.38 -1.33 -30.83
N ILE A 727 31.45 -0.89 -30.14
CA ILE A 727 32.52 -0.09 -30.76
C ILE A 727 33.21 -0.87 -31.88
N VAL A 728 33.56 -2.16 -31.66
CA VAL A 728 34.19 -3.00 -32.69
C VAL A 728 33.29 -3.17 -33.92
N VAL A 729 31.98 -3.40 -33.73
CA VAL A 729 31.04 -3.54 -34.85
C VAL A 729 30.87 -2.21 -35.60
N CYS A 730 30.69 -1.09 -34.91
CA CYS A 730 30.53 0.22 -35.54
C CYS A 730 31.76 0.64 -36.35
N ILE A 731 32.97 0.47 -35.81
CA ILE A 731 34.23 0.78 -36.52
C ILE A 731 34.40 -0.16 -37.72
N GLY A 732 34.13 -1.46 -37.55
CA GLY A 732 34.22 -2.44 -38.65
C GLY A 732 33.28 -2.14 -39.82
N LEU A 733 32.04 -1.75 -39.52
CA LEU A 733 31.05 -1.33 -40.52
C LEU A 733 31.44 -0.01 -41.21
N ALA A 734 31.98 0.96 -40.46
CA ALA A 734 32.47 2.22 -41.03
C ALA A 734 33.63 1.99 -42.02
N VAL A 735 34.61 1.15 -41.66
CA VAL A 735 35.72 0.77 -42.56
C VAL A 735 35.20 0.03 -43.80
N ALA A 736 34.25 -0.90 -43.64
CA ALA A 736 33.65 -1.61 -44.78
C ALA A 736 32.92 -0.65 -45.76
N LEU A 737 32.23 0.38 -45.24
CA LEU A 737 31.59 1.41 -46.06
C LEU A 737 32.62 2.32 -46.78
N VAL A 738 33.69 2.73 -46.11
CA VAL A 738 34.77 3.53 -46.73
C VAL A 738 35.48 2.74 -47.82
N LEU A 739 35.76 1.45 -47.61
CA LEU A 739 36.35 0.58 -48.64
C LEU A 739 35.40 0.37 -49.84
N ASN A 740 34.10 0.14 -49.59
CA ASN A 740 33.10 0.06 -50.66
C ASN A 740 33.08 1.35 -51.50
N PHE A 741 33.05 2.51 -50.86
CA PHE A 741 33.12 3.81 -51.54
C PHE A 741 34.42 3.96 -52.35
N ALA A 742 35.58 3.63 -51.77
CA ALA A 742 36.87 3.74 -52.43
C ALA A 742 36.99 2.84 -53.68
N PHE A 743 36.60 1.56 -53.59
CA PHE A 743 36.63 0.63 -54.73
C PHE A 743 35.60 0.99 -55.81
N LYS A 744 34.43 1.52 -55.42
CA LYS A 744 33.44 2.02 -56.37
C LYS A 744 33.93 3.28 -57.08
N TYR A 745 34.57 4.20 -56.34
CA TYR A 745 35.14 5.43 -56.89
C TYR A 745 36.29 5.14 -57.86
N SER A 746 37.24 4.26 -57.51
CA SER A 746 38.36 3.89 -58.39
C SER A 746 37.87 3.19 -59.67
N SER A 747 36.92 2.25 -59.56
CA SER A 747 36.36 1.58 -60.74
C SER A 747 35.50 2.48 -61.64
N THR A 748 34.95 3.59 -61.13
CA THR A 748 34.40 4.66 -61.99
C THR A 748 35.49 5.54 -62.61
N LEU A 749 36.57 5.82 -61.87
CA LEU A 749 37.68 6.65 -62.37
C LEU A 749 38.45 5.96 -63.51
N GLU A 750 38.65 4.63 -63.41
CA GLU A 750 39.29 3.84 -64.46
C GLU A 750 38.48 3.81 -65.77
N LYS A 751 37.13 3.72 -65.68
CA LYS A 751 36.25 3.81 -66.86
C LYS A 751 36.34 5.17 -67.55
N LEU A 752 36.24 6.26 -66.79
CA LEU A 752 36.42 7.62 -67.30
C LEU A 752 37.82 7.84 -67.92
N ARG A 753 38.82 7.06 -67.51
CA ARG A 753 40.18 7.09 -68.06
C ARG A 753 40.36 6.22 -69.33
N GLN A 754 39.47 5.26 -69.56
CA GLN A 754 39.41 4.46 -70.80
C GLN A 754 38.57 5.14 -71.89
N GLU A 755 37.70 6.09 -71.54
CA GLU A 755 36.83 6.84 -72.46
C GLU A 755 37.51 8.06 -73.13
N GLN A 756 38.84 8.22 -73.03
CA GLN A 756 39.59 9.23 -73.80
C GLN A 756 40.15 8.62 -75.11
N PRO A 757 39.59 8.93 -76.30
CA PRO A 757 40.15 8.48 -77.57
C PRO A 757 41.37 9.31 -77.98
N SER A 758 42.45 8.65 -78.36
CA SER A 758 43.61 9.31 -78.96
C SER A 758 43.69 9.02 -80.46
N HIS A 759 43.20 9.94 -81.30
CA HIS A 759 43.89 10.24 -82.57
C HIS A 759 43.47 11.60 -83.16
N THR A 760 44.44 12.24 -83.80
CA THR A 760 44.30 13.49 -84.56
C THR A 760 43.80 13.21 -85.97
N ASP A 761 42.92 14.06 -86.50
CA ASP A 761 42.89 14.39 -87.93
C ASP A 761 42.20 15.74 -88.18
N MET A 762 42.60 16.44 -89.25
CA MET A 762 42.20 17.82 -89.57
C MET A 762 41.31 17.90 -90.81
N PRO A 763 40.15 18.60 -90.78
CA PRO A 763 39.39 18.90 -91.99
C PRO A 763 40.01 20.09 -92.74
N THR A 764 40.39 19.88 -94.01
CA THR A 764 40.84 20.96 -94.90
C THR A 764 39.67 21.83 -95.37
N LEU A 765 39.86 23.16 -95.33
CA LEU A 765 38.91 24.13 -95.86
C LEU A 765 38.75 23.98 -97.39
N VAL A 766 37.51 23.97 -97.87
CA VAL A 766 37.18 24.24 -99.28
C VAL A 766 36.25 25.46 -99.32
N ASN A 767 36.64 26.45 -100.10
CA ASN A 767 36.03 27.78 -100.13
C ASN A 767 34.91 27.86 -101.19
N GLN A 768 33.78 28.51 -100.89
CA GLN A 768 32.75 28.82 -101.87
C GLN A 768 32.98 30.22 -102.47
N GLY A 769 33.47 30.25 -103.71
CA GLY A 769 33.41 31.42 -104.59
C GLY A 769 32.82 30.97 -105.94
N GLY A 770 31.63 31.45 -106.28
CA GLY A 770 30.91 31.01 -107.47
C GLY A 770 31.19 31.84 -108.72
N HIS A 771 30.74 31.35 -109.87
CA HIS A 771 30.43 32.17 -111.05
C HIS A 771 29.22 31.57 -111.77
N ALA A 772 28.47 32.42 -112.49
CA ALA A 772 27.18 32.07 -113.06
C ALA A 772 27.26 31.51 -114.50
N LEU A 773 26.25 30.73 -114.86
CA LEU A 773 25.41 30.97 -116.05
C LEU A 773 23.99 30.47 -115.78
#